data_AF-A0AAU1C593-F1
#
_entry.id   AF-A0AAU1C593-F1
#
_cell.length_a   1.000
_cell.length_b   1.000
_cell.length_c   1.000
_cell.angle_alpha   90.00
_cell.angle_beta   90.00
_cell.angle_gamma   90.00
#
_symmetry.space_group_name_H-M   'P 1'
#
loop_
_entity.id
_entity.type
_entity.pdbx_description
1 polymer ?
#
loop_
_entity_poly.entity_id
_entity_poly.type
_entity_poly.pdbx_seq_one_letter_code
_entity_poly.pdbx_strand_id
1 'polypeptide(L)'
;MTPTATYRLQLQPEFPFRAAEDAVPYLASLGVSHLHLSPVLEAVPGSRHGYDVTDHGRVRAELGGEEGLRRLARTAREHGLGLVLDIVPNHMAADPVHNHALREVLREGPESPYARWFDIDWAAGDGRMLLPVLGGRIGDEMARMRVDGEVLRYGEQEFPLREGTARLPLPELLDAQHYRLGWWRLARTELNYRRFFTISELIGVRVEDPEVFAATHGKILELVRDGVVDGLRIDHPDGLADPAGYLERLSGASGGVWTVVEKILTGSEPLPAGWAVAGTTGYDALYRIDGLFTDPQGAAELLGHYREAASPAGDRGGSWTATVRRAAYRVVTHELAAETELLTRLASRICAGDPALRDHAPWALRTAVRELLVRVPVYRPYVTAGGPCSDAAEATLDATTVSDAKAVFAVREEASAVDVVRDLALGRLGDGADRAAFCARFAQTSSALRAKAVEDTAYYRYLPLVSANEVGGDPGHPAVEPEDFHAFCTRLARDWPATGTALTTHDTKRSADVRAGIAVLSQCPGRWAGLVAGLGRSAQAAPDPQLAWQAWQTAVGCAGIPAGERAARLEPALLKAVRESGLFTSWTEPDPVYERMASDFVAAGPAADTGPVRSLVEEFAAPLAAHVRAQSLGAALVHLTMPGVPDLYQGTERAYLALVDPDNRRPFAEPSPDAPADEKAGLTAAALRLRRERPAVFGESGTYAPLRASGPAAAHCVAFCRSGEVVTAVTRLSLRLAESGGWRGTRLALPDEGVWRDLLTPGREFTGGTAEVAELFADRPVALLVRG
;
A
#
# COMPACT_ATOMS: atom_id res chain seq x y z
N MET A 1 25.50 1.79 -1.55
CA MET A 1 25.51 1.31 -2.95
C MET A 1 24.06 1.14 -3.38
N THR A 2 23.69 1.53 -4.59
CA THR A 2 22.33 1.34 -5.10
C THR A 2 22.11 -0.13 -5.48
N PRO A 3 21.06 -0.81 -4.97
CA PRO A 3 20.75 -2.18 -5.36
C PRO A 3 20.47 -2.29 -6.87
N THR A 4 20.87 -3.41 -7.50
CA THR A 4 20.42 -3.69 -8.88
C THR A 4 18.98 -4.24 -8.88
N ALA A 5 18.60 -4.97 -7.84
CA ALA A 5 17.26 -5.48 -7.55
C ALA A 5 17.18 -5.92 -6.08
N THR A 6 15.99 -5.83 -5.49
CA THR A 6 15.69 -6.26 -4.11
C THR A 6 14.68 -7.42 -4.11
N TYR A 7 14.73 -8.28 -3.09
CA TYR A 7 13.79 -9.39 -2.90
C TYR A 7 13.15 -9.31 -1.51
N ARG A 8 11.86 -8.97 -1.43
CA ARG A 8 11.11 -8.78 -0.20
C ARG A 8 10.77 -10.11 0.47
N LEU A 9 11.27 -10.29 1.70
CA LEU A 9 10.98 -11.42 2.58
C LEU A 9 10.13 -10.96 3.78
N GLN A 10 9.02 -11.64 3.99
CA GLN A 10 8.16 -11.50 5.17
C GLN A 10 8.68 -12.41 6.29
N LEU A 11 9.40 -11.81 7.22
CA LEU A 11 9.87 -12.50 8.41
C LEU A 11 8.72 -12.65 9.42
N GLN A 12 8.54 -13.86 9.90
CA GLN A 12 7.51 -14.22 10.88
C GLN A 12 7.99 -15.44 11.70
N PRO A 13 7.33 -15.82 12.80
CA PRO A 13 7.76 -16.96 13.61
C PRO A 13 7.95 -18.26 12.80
N GLU A 14 7.14 -18.49 11.77
CA GLU A 14 7.25 -19.64 10.87
C GLU A 14 8.32 -19.49 9.78
N PHE A 15 8.86 -18.28 9.59
CA PHE A 15 9.96 -17.98 8.66
C PHE A 15 10.95 -17.00 9.33
N PRO A 16 11.71 -17.45 10.35
CA PRO A 16 12.64 -16.61 11.11
C PRO A 16 13.94 -16.34 10.35
N PHE A 17 14.89 -15.61 10.95
CA PHE A 17 16.18 -15.29 10.29
C PHE A 17 16.93 -16.53 9.82
N ARG A 18 16.85 -17.64 10.56
CA ARG A 18 17.48 -18.91 10.17
C ARG A 18 16.87 -19.48 8.87
N ALA A 19 15.56 -19.38 8.69
CA ALA A 19 14.91 -19.85 7.47
C ALA A 19 15.22 -18.94 6.28
N ALA A 20 15.29 -17.63 6.51
CA ALA A 20 15.76 -16.67 5.50
C ALA A 20 17.23 -16.93 5.12
N GLU A 21 18.08 -17.31 6.08
CA GLU A 21 19.48 -17.68 5.87
C GLU A 21 19.58 -18.94 5.00
N ASP A 22 18.79 -19.97 5.29
CA ASP A 22 18.74 -21.22 4.51
C ASP A 22 18.31 -20.94 3.03
N ALA A 23 17.49 -19.91 2.78
CA ALA A 23 17.04 -19.52 1.44
C ALA A 23 18.05 -18.67 0.63
N VAL A 24 19.10 -18.14 1.25
CA VAL A 24 20.08 -17.24 0.60
C VAL A 24 20.66 -17.81 -0.70
N PRO A 25 21.13 -19.07 -0.77
CA PRO A 25 21.73 -19.61 -1.99
C PRO A 25 20.79 -19.59 -3.18
N TYR A 26 19.52 -19.97 -2.96
CA TYR A 26 18.48 -19.92 -3.98
C TYR A 26 18.23 -18.49 -4.45
N LEU A 27 18.02 -17.55 -3.52
CA LEU A 27 17.74 -16.16 -3.85
C LEU A 27 18.91 -15.50 -4.59
N ALA A 28 20.15 -15.78 -4.19
CA ALA A 28 21.34 -15.33 -4.91
C ALA A 28 21.41 -15.88 -6.35
N SER A 29 20.97 -17.11 -6.56
CA SER A 29 20.94 -17.75 -7.89
C SER A 29 19.97 -17.08 -8.87
N LEU A 30 18.94 -16.38 -8.37
CA LEU A 30 18.01 -15.59 -9.20
C LEU A 30 18.69 -14.36 -9.80
N GLY A 31 19.73 -13.82 -9.16
CA GLY A 31 20.46 -12.63 -9.63
C GLY A 31 20.05 -11.32 -8.94
N VAL A 32 19.26 -11.36 -7.87
CA VAL A 32 19.04 -10.17 -7.02
C VAL A 32 20.34 -9.73 -6.34
N SER A 33 20.37 -8.48 -5.88
CA SER A 33 21.54 -7.93 -5.18
C SER A 33 21.33 -7.75 -3.69
N HIS A 34 20.07 -7.64 -3.24
CA HIS A 34 19.75 -7.36 -1.85
C HIS A 34 18.49 -8.14 -1.41
N LEU A 35 18.47 -8.57 -0.16
CA LEU A 35 17.27 -9.04 0.51
C LEU A 35 16.59 -7.86 1.20
N HIS A 36 15.33 -7.63 0.92
CA HIS A 36 14.50 -6.60 1.55
C HIS A 36 13.70 -7.26 2.69
N LEU A 37 14.13 -7.05 3.92
CA LEU A 37 13.53 -7.70 5.09
C LEU A 37 12.39 -6.85 5.63
N SER A 38 11.27 -7.49 6.00
CA SER A 38 10.23 -6.88 6.84
C SER A 38 10.80 -6.42 8.19
N PRO A 39 10.06 -5.60 8.98
CA PRO A 39 10.58 -5.05 10.22
C PRO A 39 11.18 -6.10 11.17
N VAL A 40 12.37 -5.80 11.69
CA VAL A 40 13.17 -6.74 12.51
C VAL A 40 13.28 -6.35 13.97
N LEU A 41 12.79 -5.17 14.36
CA LEU A 41 12.79 -4.73 15.76
C LEU A 41 11.73 -5.51 16.56
N GLU A 42 11.89 -5.55 17.88
CA GLU A 42 10.97 -6.27 18.76
C GLU A 42 9.53 -5.78 18.54
N ALA A 43 8.61 -6.73 18.42
CA ALA A 43 7.21 -6.49 18.14
C ALA A 43 6.33 -7.23 19.15
N VAL A 44 5.01 -7.11 19.04
CA VAL A 44 4.09 -7.92 19.85
C VAL A 44 4.40 -9.42 19.62
N PRO A 45 4.47 -10.26 20.67
CA PRO A 45 4.74 -11.68 20.51
C PRO A 45 3.78 -12.36 19.53
N GLY A 46 4.31 -13.22 18.65
CA GLY A 46 3.52 -13.88 17.61
C GLY A 46 3.16 -12.99 16.42
N SER A 47 3.60 -11.72 16.39
CA SER A 47 3.37 -10.83 15.25
C SER A 47 3.88 -11.45 13.94
N ARG A 48 3.02 -11.49 12.93
CA ARG A 48 3.34 -12.04 11.61
C ARG A 48 3.89 -11.00 10.62
N HIS A 49 4.08 -9.76 11.07
CA HIS A 49 4.47 -8.65 10.20
C HIS A 49 5.51 -7.69 10.80
N GLY A 50 5.58 -7.55 12.13
CA GLY A 50 6.58 -6.72 12.80
C GLY A 50 6.31 -5.21 12.85
N TYR A 51 5.27 -4.70 12.16
CA TYR A 51 4.85 -3.29 12.23
C TYR A 51 4.36 -2.80 13.61
N ASP A 52 3.97 -3.71 14.48
CA ASP A 52 3.53 -3.49 15.86
C ASP A 52 4.73 -3.48 16.82
N VAL A 53 5.66 -2.54 16.61
CA VAL A 53 6.92 -2.43 17.35
C VAL A 53 6.68 -2.16 18.84
N THR A 54 7.37 -2.88 19.71
CA THR A 54 7.29 -2.76 21.18
C THR A 54 8.58 -2.23 21.79
N ASP A 55 9.73 -2.49 21.17
CA ASP A 55 11.05 -2.01 21.62
C ASP A 55 11.99 -1.73 20.45
N HIS A 56 12.37 -0.47 20.28
CA HIS A 56 13.28 -0.03 19.22
C HIS A 56 14.76 -0.36 19.49
N GLY A 57 15.12 -0.68 20.74
CA GLY A 57 16.49 -0.99 21.15
C GLY A 57 16.93 -2.42 20.84
N ARG A 58 16.00 -3.28 20.42
CA ARG A 58 16.22 -4.73 20.33
C ARG A 58 15.78 -5.28 18.97
N VAL A 59 16.62 -6.14 18.40
CA VAL A 59 16.22 -7.02 17.29
C VAL A 59 15.38 -8.15 17.88
N ARG A 60 14.24 -8.43 17.23
CA ARG A 60 13.20 -9.34 17.68
C ARG A 60 13.75 -10.71 18.10
N ALA A 61 13.57 -11.06 19.37
CA ALA A 61 14.10 -12.29 19.93
C ALA A 61 13.48 -13.54 19.28
N GLU A 62 12.18 -13.52 19.00
CA GLU A 62 11.41 -14.63 18.40
C GLU A 62 11.93 -15.04 17.01
N LEU A 63 12.54 -14.12 16.26
CA LEU A 63 13.12 -14.41 14.93
C LEU A 63 14.56 -14.93 15.00
N GLY A 64 15.14 -15.03 16.20
CA GLY A 64 16.55 -15.42 16.43
C GLY A 64 17.44 -14.28 16.93
N GLY A 65 16.88 -13.11 17.23
CA GLY A 65 17.58 -11.96 17.80
C GLY A 65 18.66 -11.37 16.89
N GLU A 66 19.44 -10.45 17.46
CA GLU A 66 20.49 -9.74 16.71
C GLU A 66 21.56 -10.68 16.16
N GLU A 67 21.91 -11.73 16.89
CA GLU A 67 22.88 -12.73 16.42
C GLU A 67 22.38 -13.46 15.16
N GLY A 68 21.09 -13.79 15.12
CA GLY A 68 20.43 -14.38 13.94
C GLY A 68 20.46 -13.45 12.74
N LEU A 69 20.12 -12.17 12.92
CA LEU A 69 20.19 -11.17 11.86
C LEU A 69 21.63 -10.99 11.33
N ARG A 70 22.62 -10.93 12.24
CA ARG A 70 24.04 -10.80 11.85
C ARG A 70 24.57 -12.06 11.14
N ARG A 71 24.08 -13.26 11.49
CA ARG A 71 24.39 -14.50 10.73
C ARG A 71 23.81 -14.44 9.32
N LEU A 72 22.53 -14.12 9.19
CA LEU A 72 21.87 -13.91 7.90
C LEU A 72 22.64 -12.91 7.03
N ALA A 73 23.05 -11.77 7.59
CA ALA A 73 23.83 -10.76 6.87
C ALA A 73 25.20 -11.27 6.38
N ARG A 74 25.89 -12.11 7.17
CA ARG A 74 27.15 -12.73 6.75
C ARG A 74 26.93 -13.72 5.61
N THR A 75 25.96 -14.62 5.75
CA THR A 75 25.62 -15.61 4.72
C THR A 75 25.17 -14.94 3.41
N ALA A 76 24.36 -13.88 3.50
CA ALA A 76 23.98 -13.04 2.37
C ALA A 76 25.22 -12.45 1.67
N ARG A 77 26.16 -11.88 2.44
CA ARG A 77 27.39 -11.29 1.92
C ARG A 77 28.31 -12.31 1.25
N GLU A 78 28.42 -13.52 1.79
CA GLU A 78 29.17 -14.63 1.18
C GLU A 78 28.63 -15.01 -0.22
N HIS A 79 27.34 -14.75 -0.48
CA HIS A 79 26.70 -14.95 -1.78
C HIS A 79 26.61 -13.66 -2.62
N GLY A 80 27.25 -12.58 -2.17
CA GLY A 80 27.26 -11.28 -2.83
C GLY A 80 25.92 -10.55 -2.78
N LEU A 81 25.14 -10.76 -1.71
CA LEU A 81 23.91 -10.04 -1.39
C LEU A 81 24.11 -9.06 -0.23
N GLY A 82 23.42 -7.92 -0.29
CA GLY A 82 23.25 -6.99 0.84
C GLY A 82 21.88 -7.12 1.51
N LEU A 83 21.65 -6.37 2.59
CA LEU A 83 20.35 -6.31 3.27
C LEU A 83 19.75 -4.90 3.20
N VAL A 84 18.45 -4.83 2.86
CA VAL A 84 17.61 -3.64 3.03
C VAL A 84 16.65 -3.90 4.17
N LEU A 85 16.56 -2.97 5.13
CA LEU A 85 15.69 -3.11 6.28
C LEU A 85 14.49 -2.18 6.21
N ASP A 86 13.29 -2.76 6.37
CA ASP A 86 12.06 -2.03 6.61
C ASP A 86 12.01 -1.50 8.05
N ILE A 87 11.72 -0.20 8.23
CA ILE A 87 11.69 0.47 9.52
C ILE A 87 10.39 1.27 9.71
N VAL A 88 9.93 1.33 10.96
CA VAL A 88 8.60 1.83 11.34
C VAL A 88 8.72 3.05 12.27
N PRO A 89 8.92 4.27 11.74
CA PRO A 89 9.16 5.45 12.55
C PRO A 89 7.89 6.11 13.09
N ASN A 90 6.74 5.85 12.47
CA ASN A 90 5.51 6.60 12.72
C ASN A 90 4.81 6.22 14.03
N HIS A 91 4.92 4.95 14.45
CA HIS A 91 4.08 4.38 15.49
C HIS A 91 4.73 3.19 16.20
N MET A 92 4.17 2.83 17.35
CA MET A 92 4.48 1.63 18.14
C MET A 92 3.17 0.93 18.54
N ALA A 93 3.26 -0.33 18.99
CA ALA A 93 2.14 -1.03 19.58
C ALA A 93 1.65 -0.34 20.86
N ALA A 94 0.34 -0.13 20.96
CA ALA A 94 -0.36 0.36 22.15
C ALA A 94 -0.60 -0.77 23.18
N ASP A 95 0.46 -1.56 23.43
CA ASP A 95 0.45 -2.72 24.31
C ASP A 95 1.33 -2.46 25.53
N PRO A 96 0.76 -2.08 26.69
CA PRO A 96 1.56 -1.73 27.88
C PRO A 96 2.24 -2.93 28.56
N VAL A 97 1.95 -4.16 28.15
CA VAL A 97 2.67 -5.35 28.66
C VAL A 97 4.06 -5.41 28.03
N HIS A 98 4.14 -5.19 26.72
CA HIS A 98 5.37 -5.35 25.95
C HIS A 98 6.07 -4.01 25.63
N ASN A 99 5.32 -2.91 25.52
CA ASN A 99 5.86 -1.58 25.27
C ASN A 99 6.18 -0.86 26.59
N HIS A 100 7.44 -0.92 27.00
CA HIS A 100 7.92 -0.29 28.23
C HIS A 100 7.66 1.23 28.26
N ALA A 101 7.94 1.95 27.17
CA ALA A 101 7.72 3.39 27.11
C ALA A 101 6.24 3.73 27.37
N LEU A 102 5.31 2.99 26.78
CA LEU A 102 3.88 3.19 27.02
C LEU A 102 3.50 2.84 28.47
N ARG A 103 4.01 1.71 29.00
CA ARG A 103 3.76 1.30 30.40
C ARG A 103 4.12 2.41 31.38
N GLU A 104 5.28 3.03 31.21
CA GLU A 104 5.72 4.13 32.08
C GLU A 104 4.81 5.36 31.94
N VAL A 105 4.33 5.67 30.72
CA VAL A 105 3.35 6.74 30.50
C VAL A 105 2.02 6.47 31.20
N LEU A 106 1.55 5.23 31.19
CA LEU A 106 0.32 4.86 31.91
C LEU A 106 0.50 4.92 33.43
N ARG A 107 1.71 4.65 33.93
CA ARG A 107 2.05 4.67 35.37
C ARG A 107 2.26 6.08 35.93
N GLU A 108 2.97 6.94 35.20
CA GLU A 108 3.44 8.26 35.66
C GLU A 108 2.70 9.44 35.00
N GLY A 109 1.93 9.16 33.95
CA GLY A 109 1.15 10.17 33.25
C GLY A 109 2.01 11.19 32.48
N PRO A 110 1.57 12.47 32.42
CA PRO A 110 2.28 13.53 31.69
C PRO A 110 3.72 13.79 32.16
N GLU A 111 4.05 13.42 33.41
CA GLU A 111 5.39 13.62 33.99
C GLU A 111 6.38 12.50 33.60
N SER A 112 5.90 11.43 32.94
CA SER A 112 6.79 10.37 32.46
C SER A 112 7.82 10.92 31.47
N PRO A 113 9.10 10.50 31.54
CA PRO A 113 10.11 10.88 30.53
C PRO A 113 9.75 10.38 29.11
N TYR A 114 8.86 9.39 29.02
CA TYR A 114 8.33 8.84 27.78
C TYR A 114 7.04 9.52 27.30
N ALA A 115 6.41 10.41 28.09
CA ALA A 115 5.17 11.08 27.67
C ALA A 115 5.35 11.88 26.37
N ARG A 116 6.54 12.44 26.15
CA ARG A 116 6.92 13.14 24.91
C ARG A 116 7.12 12.23 23.70
N TRP A 117 7.33 10.92 23.89
CA TRP A 117 7.49 9.98 22.78
C TRP A 117 6.20 9.85 22.00
N PHE A 118 5.07 9.90 22.69
CA PHE A 118 3.77 9.68 22.09
C PHE A 118 3.00 10.98 21.90
N ASP A 119 2.14 10.96 20.90
CA ASP A 119 1.39 12.13 20.49
C ASP A 119 -0.01 12.17 21.13
N ILE A 120 -0.03 12.49 22.44
CA ILE A 120 -1.22 12.44 23.32
C ILE A 120 -1.78 13.85 23.57
N ASP A 121 -3.07 14.05 23.30
CA ASP A 121 -3.86 15.22 23.70
C ASP A 121 -4.37 15.03 25.15
N TRP A 122 -3.48 15.35 26.11
CA TRP A 122 -3.79 15.27 27.54
C TRP A 122 -4.95 16.18 27.96
N ALA A 123 -5.10 17.33 27.30
CA ALA A 123 -6.17 18.28 27.61
C ALA A 123 -7.55 17.70 27.26
N ALA A 124 -7.67 16.98 26.14
CA ALA A 124 -8.91 16.33 25.75
C ALA A 124 -9.32 15.15 26.66
N GLY A 125 -8.38 14.60 27.43
CA GLY A 125 -8.62 13.49 28.35
C GLY A 125 -8.66 13.88 29.82
N ASP A 126 -8.71 15.18 30.15
CA ASP A 126 -8.61 15.70 31.52
C ASP A 126 -7.38 15.14 32.26
N GLY A 127 -6.23 15.11 31.58
CA GLY A 127 -4.97 14.56 32.10
C GLY A 127 -4.87 13.03 32.05
N ARG A 128 -5.82 12.33 31.42
CA ARG A 128 -5.83 10.87 31.26
C ARG A 128 -5.76 10.43 29.79
N MET A 129 -5.12 9.31 29.52
CA MET A 129 -5.12 8.66 28.20
C MET A 129 -6.29 7.68 28.08
N LEU A 130 -7.12 7.77 27.03
CA LEU A 130 -8.17 6.78 26.76
C LEU A 130 -7.56 5.49 26.20
N LEU A 131 -7.82 4.34 26.82
CA LEU A 131 -7.50 3.01 26.28
C LEU A 131 -8.80 2.29 25.89
N PRO A 132 -9.15 2.23 24.59
CA PRO A 132 -10.41 1.67 24.13
C PRO A 132 -10.37 0.13 24.04
N VAL A 133 -10.18 -0.54 25.17
CA VAL A 133 -9.88 -1.98 25.25
C VAL A 133 -11.02 -2.84 25.80
N LEU A 134 -12.08 -2.23 26.34
CA LEU A 134 -13.17 -2.95 26.97
C LEU A 134 -14.17 -3.45 25.92
N GLY A 135 -14.66 -4.68 26.09
CA GLY A 135 -15.70 -5.26 25.23
C GLY A 135 -17.06 -4.57 25.37
N GLY A 136 -17.35 -4.03 26.56
CA GLY A 136 -18.56 -3.31 26.92
C GLY A 136 -18.29 -2.01 27.68
N ARG A 137 -19.34 -1.41 28.24
CA ARG A 137 -19.22 -0.20 29.07
C ARG A 137 -18.50 -0.53 30.38
N ILE A 138 -17.73 0.41 30.91
CA ILE A 138 -16.90 0.20 32.10
C ILE A 138 -17.67 -0.37 33.30
N GLY A 139 -18.90 0.10 33.54
CA GLY A 139 -19.74 -0.41 34.63
C GLY A 139 -20.09 -1.90 34.50
N ASP A 140 -20.31 -2.38 33.27
CA ASP A 140 -20.64 -3.78 32.98
C ASP A 140 -19.41 -4.69 33.02
N GLU A 141 -18.23 -4.12 32.71
CA GLU A 141 -16.97 -4.85 32.62
C GLU A 141 -16.17 -4.85 33.94
N MET A 142 -16.49 -3.95 34.88
CA MET A 142 -15.74 -3.75 36.12
C MET A 142 -15.62 -5.03 36.97
N ALA A 143 -16.65 -5.89 36.99
CA ALA A 143 -16.61 -7.16 37.73
C ALA A 143 -15.57 -8.16 37.20
N ARG A 144 -15.04 -7.94 35.99
CA ARG A 144 -13.98 -8.75 35.38
C ARG A 144 -12.58 -8.21 35.68
N MET A 145 -12.50 -7.05 36.33
CA MET A 145 -11.24 -6.41 36.68
C MET A 145 -10.77 -6.87 38.06
N ARG A 146 -9.47 -7.11 38.20
CA ARG A 146 -8.86 -7.43 39.49
C ARG A 146 -7.50 -6.76 39.62
N VAL A 147 -7.18 -6.32 40.84
CA VAL A 147 -5.85 -5.85 41.19
C VAL A 147 -4.96 -7.05 41.51
N ASP A 148 -3.77 -7.07 40.94
CA ASP A 148 -2.74 -8.07 41.19
C ASP A 148 -1.39 -7.36 41.40
N GLY A 149 -1.04 -7.12 42.67
CA GLY A 149 0.10 -6.29 43.03
C GLY A 149 -0.06 -4.85 42.51
N GLU A 150 0.87 -4.43 41.66
CA GLU A 150 0.92 -3.07 41.08
C GLU A 150 0.30 -3.01 39.67
N VAL A 151 -0.52 -3.99 39.28
CA VAL A 151 -1.24 -3.99 38.00
C VAL A 151 -2.74 -4.22 38.18
N LEU A 152 -3.51 -3.64 37.27
CA LEU A 152 -4.92 -3.95 37.04
C LEU A 152 -5.02 -4.97 35.89
N ARG A 153 -5.69 -6.10 36.12
CA ARG A 153 -5.94 -7.11 35.10
C ARG A 153 -7.36 -7.03 34.58
N TYR A 154 -7.53 -7.10 33.26
CA TYR A 154 -8.80 -7.28 32.56
C TYR A 154 -8.66 -8.43 31.55
N GLY A 155 -9.19 -9.60 31.89
CA GLY A 155 -8.90 -10.83 31.13
C GLY A 155 -7.40 -11.16 31.17
N GLU A 156 -6.77 -11.21 29.99
CA GLU A 156 -5.33 -11.42 29.80
C GLU A 156 -4.54 -10.10 29.74
N GLN A 157 -5.22 -8.96 29.63
CA GLN A 157 -4.58 -7.64 29.56
C GLN A 157 -4.15 -7.18 30.95
N GLU A 158 -2.99 -6.52 31.03
CA GLU A 158 -2.44 -5.94 32.25
C GLU A 158 -2.16 -4.44 32.05
N PHE A 159 -2.54 -3.64 33.04
CA PHE A 159 -2.30 -2.19 33.05
C PHE A 159 -1.56 -1.80 34.33
N PRO A 160 -0.49 -1.00 34.26
CA PRO A 160 0.25 -0.57 35.44
C PRO A 160 -0.61 0.36 36.29
N LEU A 161 -0.58 0.21 37.60
CA LEU A 161 -1.24 1.13 38.51
C LEU A 161 -0.35 2.34 38.78
N ARG A 162 -0.98 3.50 38.91
CA ARG A 162 -0.34 4.70 39.46
C ARG A 162 0.17 4.41 40.87
N GLU A 163 1.36 4.91 41.18
CA GLU A 163 1.97 4.69 42.50
C GLU A 163 1.03 5.13 43.63
N GLY A 164 0.89 4.26 44.63
CA GLY A 164 0.06 4.52 45.82
C GLY A 164 -1.44 4.30 45.62
N THR A 165 -1.92 3.93 44.43
CA THR A 165 -3.36 3.73 44.20
C THR A 165 -3.84 2.30 44.44
N ALA A 166 -2.95 1.30 44.50
CA ALA A 166 -3.32 -0.13 44.49
C ALA A 166 -4.26 -0.60 45.62
N ARG A 167 -4.38 0.17 46.71
CA ARG A 167 -5.26 -0.13 47.85
C ARG A 167 -6.63 0.57 47.78
N LEU A 168 -6.88 1.40 46.76
CA LEU A 168 -8.16 2.08 46.59
C LEU A 168 -9.26 1.08 46.19
N PRO A 169 -10.53 1.32 46.60
CA PRO A 169 -11.68 0.62 46.04
C PRO A 169 -11.70 0.74 44.51
N LEU A 170 -12.11 -0.32 43.81
CA LEU A 170 -11.98 -0.40 42.34
C LEU A 170 -12.53 0.82 41.56
N PRO A 171 -13.71 1.40 41.88
CA PRO A 171 -14.15 2.63 41.20
C PRO A 171 -13.19 3.81 41.40
N GLU A 172 -12.77 4.06 42.64
CA GLU A 172 -11.83 5.13 43.00
C GLU A 172 -10.44 4.87 42.42
N LEU A 173 -10.02 3.60 42.38
CA LEU A 173 -8.80 3.16 41.73
C LEU A 173 -8.82 3.55 40.25
N LEU A 174 -9.87 3.19 39.52
CA LEU A 174 -10.01 3.48 38.09
C LEU A 174 -9.98 4.99 37.82
N ASP A 175 -10.63 5.80 38.66
CA ASP A 175 -10.62 7.26 38.53
C ASP A 175 -9.26 7.90 38.85
N ALA A 176 -8.45 7.27 39.72
CA ALA A 176 -7.15 7.79 40.13
C ALA A 176 -6.02 7.54 39.12
N GLN A 177 -6.24 6.71 38.10
CA GLN A 177 -5.22 6.35 37.10
C GLN A 177 -4.96 7.50 36.10
N HIS A 178 -3.77 7.48 35.47
CA HIS A 178 -3.43 8.36 34.35
C HIS A 178 -4.01 7.89 33.01
N TYR A 179 -4.81 6.83 33.04
CA TYR A 179 -5.52 6.30 31.89
C TYR A 179 -6.97 6.01 32.24
N ARG A 180 -7.81 5.98 31.21
CA ARG A 180 -9.22 5.61 31.30
C ARG A 180 -9.45 4.40 30.42
N LEU A 181 -9.78 3.25 31.00
CA LEU A 181 -10.24 2.10 30.23
C LEU A 181 -11.65 2.39 29.70
N GLY A 182 -11.83 2.27 28.39
CA GLY A 182 -13.08 2.61 27.72
C GLY A 182 -13.59 1.46 26.85
N TRP A 183 -14.90 1.48 26.59
CA TRP A 183 -15.50 0.63 25.57
C TRP A 183 -14.83 0.88 24.22
N TRP A 184 -14.43 -0.18 23.51
CA TRP A 184 -13.65 -0.07 22.28
C TRP A 184 -14.25 0.87 21.22
N ARG A 185 -15.58 0.99 21.17
CA ARG A 185 -16.26 1.91 20.23
C ARG A 185 -16.00 3.39 20.49
N LEU A 186 -15.60 3.77 21.70
CA LEU A 186 -15.24 5.16 22.04
C LEU A 186 -13.99 5.63 21.31
N ALA A 187 -13.16 4.72 20.77
CA ALA A 187 -12.00 5.06 19.95
C ALA A 187 -12.35 5.93 18.73
N ARG A 188 -13.60 5.88 18.26
CA ARG A 188 -14.07 6.68 17.12
C ARG A 188 -14.13 8.17 17.45
N THR A 189 -14.56 8.52 18.66
CA THR A 189 -15.00 9.88 19.01
C THR A 189 -14.23 10.51 20.15
N GLU A 190 -13.64 9.70 21.03
CA GLU A 190 -13.01 10.17 22.27
C GLU A 190 -11.51 9.83 22.36
N LEU A 191 -10.92 9.25 21.31
CA LEU A 191 -9.49 8.93 21.31
C LEU A 191 -8.67 10.22 21.42
N ASN A 192 -7.71 10.23 22.34
CA ASN A 192 -6.91 11.41 22.61
C ASN A 192 -5.42 11.15 22.41
N TYR A 193 -5.06 10.24 21.52
CA TYR A 193 -3.70 10.10 21.01
C TYR A 193 -3.73 9.90 19.50
N ARG A 194 -2.67 10.30 18.79
CA ARG A 194 -2.50 9.98 17.37
C ARG A 194 -2.35 8.48 17.22
N ARG A 195 -3.02 7.89 16.24
CA ARG A 195 -2.86 6.48 15.89
C ARG A 195 -2.49 6.29 14.42
N PHE A 196 -2.06 5.09 14.06
CA PHE A 196 -1.90 4.70 12.65
C PHE A 196 -3.28 4.44 12.03
N PHE A 197 -3.64 5.25 11.04
CA PHE A 197 -4.97 5.24 10.43
C PHE A 197 -6.11 5.26 11.45
N THR A 198 -6.84 4.15 11.58
CA THR A 198 -7.97 3.97 12.49
C THR A 198 -7.74 2.81 13.47
N ILE A 199 -6.50 2.31 13.55
CA ILE A 199 -6.07 1.17 14.38
C ILE A 199 -5.64 1.71 15.75
N SER A 200 -6.42 1.45 16.80
CA SER A 200 -6.16 2.03 18.12
C SER A 200 -5.01 1.32 18.84
N GLU A 201 -4.68 0.11 18.41
CA GLU A 201 -3.59 -0.71 18.90
C GLU A 201 -2.21 -0.20 18.42
N LEU A 202 -2.15 0.88 17.64
CA LEU A 202 -0.91 1.48 17.13
C LEU A 202 -0.85 2.97 17.47
N ILE A 203 -0.08 3.33 18.49
CA ILE A 203 0.09 4.71 18.99
C ILE A 203 1.19 5.45 18.23
N GLY A 204 0.90 6.68 17.82
CA GLY A 204 1.80 7.53 17.05
C GLY A 204 2.97 8.06 17.88
N VAL A 205 4.18 7.92 17.31
CA VAL A 205 5.46 8.36 17.88
C VAL A 205 5.87 9.72 17.29
N ARG A 206 6.36 10.61 18.14
CA ARG A 206 6.80 11.98 17.81
C ARG A 206 8.25 12.02 17.33
N VAL A 207 8.53 11.33 16.23
CA VAL A 207 9.89 11.19 15.68
C VAL A 207 10.50 12.52 15.19
N GLU A 208 9.69 13.57 15.03
CA GLU A 208 10.19 14.92 14.78
C GLU A 208 11.07 15.44 15.92
N ASP A 209 10.84 14.99 17.16
CA ASP A 209 11.69 15.28 18.32
C ASP A 209 13.06 14.58 18.15
N PRO A 210 14.19 15.32 18.19
CA PRO A 210 15.52 14.75 18.05
C PRO A 210 15.87 13.65 19.05
N GLU A 211 15.40 13.75 20.30
CA GLU A 211 15.67 12.74 21.33
C GLU A 211 14.87 11.46 21.09
N VAL A 212 13.62 11.60 20.63
CA VAL A 212 12.77 10.45 20.24
C VAL A 212 13.34 9.76 19.01
N PHE A 213 13.80 10.53 18.01
CA PHE A 213 14.50 9.97 16.85
C PHE A 213 15.75 9.17 17.27
N ALA A 214 16.61 9.77 18.10
CA ALA A 214 17.84 9.12 18.55
C ALA A 214 17.56 7.80 19.29
N ALA A 215 16.53 7.79 20.14
CA ALA A 215 16.15 6.59 20.90
C ALA A 215 15.53 5.50 20.00
N THR A 216 14.69 5.87 19.04
CA THR A 216 13.97 4.91 18.18
C THR A 216 14.80 4.41 16.99
N HIS A 217 15.89 5.11 16.64
CA HIS A 217 16.75 4.76 15.50
C HIS A 217 18.13 4.24 15.92
N GLY A 218 18.49 4.31 17.21
CA GLY A 218 19.82 3.93 17.69
C GLY A 218 20.28 2.54 17.22
N LYS A 219 19.42 1.52 17.36
CA LYS A 219 19.73 0.14 16.92
C LYS A 219 19.80 0.02 15.40
N ILE A 220 18.89 0.65 14.65
CA ILE A 220 18.93 0.65 13.17
C ILE A 220 20.25 1.26 12.68
N LEU A 221 20.63 2.42 13.22
CA LEU A 221 21.86 3.13 12.85
C LEU A 221 23.12 2.37 13.28
N GLU A 222 23.08 1.64 14.40
CA GLU A 222 24.13 0.68 14.76
C GLU A 222 24.29 -0.42 13.70
N LEU A 223 23.20 -1.06 13.29
CA LEU A 223 23.23 -2.11 12.26
C LEU A 223 23.77 -1.59 10.91
N VAL A 224 23.43 -0.35 10.53
CA VAL A 224 23.99 0.31 9.35
C VAL A 224 25.49 0.57 9.51
N ARG A 225 25.92 1.17 10.63
CA ARG A 225 27.35 1.48 10.88
C ARG A 225 28.21 0.23 10.92
N ASP A 226 27.68 -0.88 11.43
CA ASP A 226 28.35 -2.16 11.50
C ASP A 226 28.37 -2.92 10.16
N GLY A 227 27.74 -2.38 9.12
CA GLY A 227 27.62 -3.01 7.80
C GLY A 227 26.75 -4.26 7.82
N VAL A 228 25.79 -4.37 8.73
CA VAL A 228 24.77 -5.44 8.72
C VAL A 228 23.68 -5.11 7.69
N VAL A 229 23.35 -3.83 7.55
CA VAL A 229 22.31 -3.30 6.67
C VAL A 229 22.91 -2.30 5.69
N ASP A 230 22.55 -2.41 4.41
CA ASP A 230 23.07 -1.62 3.29
C ASP A 230 22.07 -0.59 2.74
N GLY A 231 20.79 -0.71 3.11
CA GLY A 231 19.72 0.22 2.73
C GLY A 231 18.50 0.16 3.64
N LEU A 232 17.61 1.15 3.51
CA LEU A 232 16.42 1.30 4.37
C LEU A 232 15.15 1.47 3.53
N ARG A 233 14.04 0.89 4.00
CA ARG A 233 12.68 1.18 3.52
C ARG A 233 11.90 1.81 4.67
N ILE A 234 11.31 2.97 4.42
CA ILE A 234 10.57 3.72 5.44
C ILE A 234 9.09 3.43 5.32
N ASP A 235 8.51 2.87 6.36
CA ASP A 235 7.08 2.69 6.52
C ASP A 235 6.36 4.03 6.76
N HIS A 236 5.25 4.23 6.05
CA HIS A 236 4.28 5.30 6.29
C HIS A 236 4.87 6.70 6.65
N PRO A 237 5.78 7.27 5.84
CA PRO A 237 6.32 8.62 6.05
C PRO A 237 5.23 9.71 6.07
N ASP A 238 4.09 9.49 5.40
CA ASP A 238 2.99 10.46 5.35
C ASP A 238 2.28 10.61 6.70
N GLY A 239 2.51 9.70 7.66
CA GLY A 239 2.05 9.83 9.04
C GLY A 239 2.94 10.71 9.93
N LEU A 240 4.12 11.11 9.45
CA LEU A 240 5.07 11.92 10.23
C LEU A 240 4.66 13.39 10.27
N ALA A 241 4.98 14.08 11.37
CA ALA A 241 4.70 15.51 11.48
C ALA A 241 5.55 16.32 10.49
N ASP A 242 6.84 16.00 10.39
CA ASP A 242 7.81 16.60 9.47
C ASP A 242 8.61 15.51 8.71
N PRO A 243 8.05 14.94 7.62
CA PRO A 243 8.73 13.90 6.87
C PRO A 243 10.02 14.39 6.22
N ALA A 244 10.09 15.66 5.78
CA ALA A 244 11.30 16.19 5.14
C ALA A 244 12.46 16.27 6.15
N GLY A 245 12.22 16.86 7.33
CA GLY A 245 13.23 16.93 8.39
C GLY A 245 13.62 15.55 8.93
N TYR A 246 12.69 14.61 9.01
CA TYR A 246 12.98 13.21 9.35
C TYR A 246 13.94 12.56 8.34
N LEU A 247 13.65 12.68 7.04
CA LEU A 247 14.45 12.06 5.97
C LEU A 247 15.84 12.69 5.87
N GLU A 248 15.96 14.00 6.04
CA GLU A 248 17.26 14.69 6.10
C GLU A 248 18.10 14.18 7.28
N ARG A 249 17.50 14.09 8.47
CA ARG A 249 18.16 13.57 9.68
C ARG A 249 18.60 12.12 9.50
N LEU A 250 17.74 11.27 8.94
CA LEU A 250 18.05 9.86 8.69
C LEU A 250 19.16 9.70 7.65
N SER A 251 19.11 10.47 6.55
CA SER A 251 20.16 10.46 5.54
C SER A 251 21.52 10.85 6.12
N GLY A 252 21.58 11.93 6.91
CA GLY A 252 22.79 12.34 7.60
C GLY A 252 23.32 11.30 8.60
N ALA A 253 22.42 10.71 9.41
CA ALA A 253 22.79 9.76 10.45
C ALA A 253 23.21 8.37 9.91
N SER A 254 22.65 7.96 8.77
CA SER A 254 22.96 6.69 8.11
C SER A 254 24.15 6.76 7.15
N GLY A 255 24.66 7.97 6.85
CA GLY A 255 25.69 8.15 5.83
C GLY A 255 25.16 8.05 4.40
N GLY A 256 23.87 8.34 4.19
CA GLY A 256 23.25 8.36 2.88
C GLY A 256 23.08 6.97 2.24
N VAL A 257 22.83 5.93 3.04
CA VAL A 257 22.50 4.61 2.49
C VAL A 257 21.26 4.69 1.60
N TRP A 258 21.17 3.75 0.64
CA TRP A 258 20.03 3.71 -0.27
C TRP A 258 18.73 3.59 0.53
N THR A 259 17.87 4.60 0.43
CA THR A 259 16.66 4.73 1.26
C THR A 259 15.46 4.98 0.37
N VAL A 260 14.43 4.14 0.46
CA VAL A 260 13.15 4.34 -0.24
C VAL A 260 12.01 4.54 0.76
N VAL A 261 10.97 5.24 0.32
CA VAL A 261 9.82 5.57 1.16
C VAL A 261 8.54 4.92 0.64
N GLU A 262 7.75 4.35 1.54
CA GLU A 262 6.40 3.90 1.21
C GLU A 262 5.46 5.10 1.08
N LYS A 263 5.50 5.76 -0.08
CA LYS A 263 4.67 6.93 -0.36
C LYS A 263 3.82 6.67 -1.59
N ILE A 264 2.50 6.84 -1.42
CA ILE A 264 1.55 6.66 -2.52
C ILE A 264 1.42 7.97 -3.29
N LEU A 265 1.77 7.96 -4.56
CA LEU A 265 1.61 9.09 -5.48
C LEU A 265 0.29 8.95 -6.23
N THR A 266 -0.53 9.99 -6.26
CA THR A 266 -1.80 9.99 -6.98
C THR A 266 -1.64 10.63 -8.36
N GLY A 267 -2.01 9.92 -9.42
CA GLY A 267 -2.02 10.48 -10.78
C GLY A 267 -0.63 10.97 -11.21
N SER A 268 -0.50 12.27 -11.49
CA SER A 268 0.76 12.91 -11.89
C SER A 268 1.51 13.59 -10.73
N GLU A 269 1.09 13.38 -9.48
CA GLU A 269 1.77 13.89 -8.29
C GLU A 269 3.27 13.51 -8.33
N PRO A 270 4.19 14.48 -8.25
CA PRO A 270 5.61 14.18 -8.12
C PRO A 270 5.98 13.87 -6.66
N LEU A 271 6.98 13.03 -6.45
CA LEU A 271 7.65 12.93 -5.16
C LEU A 271 8.33 14.29 -4.83
N PRO A 272 8.26 14.80 -3.59
CA PRO A 272 8.91 16.05 -3.23
C PRO A 272 10.42 16.03 -3.54
N ALA A 273 10.88 16.92 -4.42
CA ALA A 273 12.26 16.92 -4.94
C ALA A 273 13.34 17.15 -3.87
N GLY A 274 12.99 17.75 -2.73
CA GLY A 274 13.92 18.00 -1.62
C GLY A 274 14.08 16.82 -0.64
N TRP A 275 13.37 15.71 -0.82
CA TRP A 275 13.49 14.56 0.07
C TRP A 275 14.81 13.83 -0.17
N ALA A 276 15.59 13.64 0.91
CA ALA A 276 16.88 12.96 0.89
C ALA A 276 16.73 11.42 0.82
N VAL A 277 16.14 10.94 -0.27
CA VAL A 277 15.81 9.52 -0.52
C VAL A 277 16.13 9.14 -1.96
N ALA A 278 16.17 7.84 -2.25
CA ALA A 278 16.34 7.30 -3.59
C ALA A 278 15.02 7.31 -4.40
N GLY A 279 13.87 7.33 -3.72
CA GLY A 279 12.55 7.38 -4.34
C GLY A 279 11.48 6.66 -3.52
N THR A 280 10.42 6.18 -4.17
CA THR A 280 9.31 5.43 -3.53
C THR A 280 9.60 3.93 -3.47
N THR A 281 8.70 3.16 -2.84
CA THR A 281 8.66 1.70 -2.94
C THR A 281 8.04 1.19 -4.25
N GLY A 282 7.44 2.06 -5.07
CA GLY A 282 7.10 1.73 -6.45
C GLY A 282 5.64 1.47 -6.82
N TYR A 283 4.65 1.86 -6.00
CA TYR A 283 3.22 1.74 -6.36
C TYR A 283 2.83 2.60 -7.58
N ASP A 284 3.54 3.71 -7.79
CA ASP A 284 3.42 4.53 -8.99
C ASP A 284 3.87 3.77 -10.24
N ALA A 285 4.96 3.00 -10.16
CA ALA A 285 5.37 2.10 -11.24
C ALA A 285 4.35 0.97 -11.47
N LEU A 286 3.83 0.37 -10.39
CA LEU A 286 2.78 -0.67 -10.45
C LEU A 286 1.59 -0.20 -11.29
N TYR A 287 1.01 0.95 -10.94
CA TYR A 287 -0.14 1.50 -11.65
C TYR A 287 0.14 1.72 -13.15
N ARG A 288 1.33 2.22 -13.50
CA ARG A 288 1.72 2.45 -14.90
C ARG A 288 1.88 1.14 -15.67
N ILE A 289 2.46 0.12 -15.05
CA ILE A 289 2.67 -1.18 -15.70
C ILE A 289 1.33 -1.88 -15.91
N ASP A 290 0.47 -1.97 -14.89
CA ASP A 290 -0.83 -2.62 -15.04
C ASP A 290 -1.72 -1.91 -16.06
N GLY A 291 -1.69 -0.58 -16.06
CA GLY A 291 -2.45 0.23 -17.02
C GLY A 291 -2.05 -0.01 -18.47
N LEU A 292 -0.78 -0.32 -18.77
CA LEU A 292 -0.32 -0.66 -20.13
C LEU A 292 -1.07 -1.85 -20.72
N PHE A 293 -1.44 -2.82 -19.90
CA PHE A 293 -2.07 -4.07 -20.35
C PHE A 293 -3.60 -4.05 -20.26
N THR A 294 -4.18 -2.92 -19.85
CA THR A 294 -5.63 -2.73 -19.75
C THR A 294 -6.14 -2.05 -21.02
N ASP A 295 -7.21 -2.58 -21.62
CA ASP A 295 -7.86 -1.99 -22.80
C ASP A 295 -8.74 -0.81 -22.36
N PRO A 296 -8.43 0.44 -22.77
CA PRO A 296 -9.20 1.62 -22.35
C PRO A 296 -10.66 1.58 -22.84
N GLN A 297 -10.89 1.12 -24.07
CA GLN A 297 -12.25 1.05 -24.62
C GLN A 297 -13.05 -0.02 -23.87
N GLY A 298 -12.49 -1.21 -23.71
CA GLY A 298 -13.22 -2.28 -23.06
C GLY A 298 -13.37 -2.09 -21.54
N ALA A 299 -12.48 -1.34 -20.87
CA ALA A 299 -12.71 -0.90 -19.49
C ALA A 299 -13.94 0.03 -19.39
N ALA A 300 -14.15 0.93 -20.35
CA ALA A 300 -15.35 1.77 -20.41
C ALA A 300 -16.62 0.93 -20.68
N GLU A 301 -16.54 -0.07 -21.55
CA GLU A 301 -17.64 -1.02 -21.80
C GLU A 301 -17.96 -1.86 -20.55
N LEU A 302 -16.95 -2.34 -19.81
CA LEU A 302 -17.14 -3.05 -18.54
C LEU A 302 -17.86 -2.20 -17.50
N LEU A 303 -17.60 -0.90 -17.42
CA LEU A 303 -18.33 0.02 -16.56
C LEU A 303 -19.82 0.08 -16.92
N GLY A 304 -20.15 0.07 -18.23
CA GLY A 304 -21.52 -0.03 -18.71
C GLY A 304 -22.20 -1.32 -18.24
N HIS A 305 -21.59 -2.46 -18.52
CA HIS A 305 -22.12 -3.77 -18.11
C HIS A 305 -22.24 -3.95 -16.60
N TYR A 306 -21.28 -3.43 -15.84
CA TYR A 306 -21.36 -3.42 -14.37
C TYR A 306 -22.54 -2.58 -13.89
N ARG A 307 -22.77 -1.39 -14.46
CA ARG A 307 -23.94 -0.55 -14.10
C ARG A 307 -25.26 -1.23 -14.45
N GLU A 308 -25.33 -1.94 -15.56
CA GLU A 308 -26.51 -2.72 -15.95
C GLU A 308 -26.75 -3.90 -14.99
N ALA A 309 -25.72 -4.71 -14.73
CA ALA A 309 -25.83 -5.93 -13.95
C ALA A 309 -25.99 -5.67 -12.45
N ALA A 310 -25.24 -4.71 -11.90
CA ALA A 310 -25.21 -4.44 -10.48
C ALA A 310 -26.09 -3.26 -10.04
N SER A 311 -26.47 -2.37 -10.97
CA SER A 311 -27.28 -1.17 -10.71
C SER A 311 -26.88 -0.40 -9.44
N PRO A 312 -25.58 -0.13 -9.20
CA PRO A 312 -25.14 0.56 -8.00
C PRO A 312 -25.61 2.02 -8.00
N ALA A 313 -25.91 2.55 -6.82
CA ALA A 313 -26.11 3.99 -6.67
C ALA A 313 -24.84 4.75 -7.08
N GLY A 314 -25.00 5.97 -7.62
CA GLY A 314 -23.89 6.76 -8.15
C GLY A 314 -22.74 6.97 -7.16
N ASP A 315 -23.05 7.18 -5.88
CA ASP A 315 -22.08 7.41 -4.79
C ASP A 315 -21.74 6.13 -3.99
N ARG A 316 -22.18 4.96 -4.45
CA ARG A 316 -21.93 3.64 -3.82
C ARG A 316 -21.39 2.61 -4.80
N GLY A 317 -20.65 3.06 -5.81
CA GLY A 317 -20.06 2.20 -6.84
C GLY A 317 -20.39 2.62 -8.26
N GLY A 318 -21.45 3.40 -8.49
CA GLY A 318 -21.87 3.80 -9.84
C GLY A 318 -20.96 4.83 -10.50
N SER A 319 -20.28 5.69 -9.73
CA SER A 319 -19.35 6.72 -10.21
C SER A 319 -18.16 6.83 -9.26
N TRP A 320 -16.94 6.83 -9.81
CA TRP A 320 -15.71 6.81 -9.03
C TRP A 320 -15.61 8.00 -8.07
N THR A 321 -15.64 9.23 -8.60
CA THR A 321 -15.51 10.47 -7.81
C THR A 321 -16.57 10.59 -6.72
N ALA A 322 -17.82 10.27 -7.04
CA ALA A 322 -18.91 10.32 -6.05
C ALA A 322 -18.74 9.25 -4.96
N THR A 323 -18.26 8.06 -5.33
CA THR A 323 -18.01 6.95 -4.40
C THR A 323 -16.86 7.28 -3.44
N VAL A 324 -15.75 7.81 -3.95
CA VAL A 324 -14.63 8.29 -3.13
C VAL A 324 -15.09 9.37 -2.16
N ARG A 325 -15.85 10.36 -2.64
CA ARG A 325 -16.36 11.44 -1.80
C ARG A 325 -17.29 10.94 -0.70
N ARG A 326 -18.20 10.01 -1.01
CA ARG A 326 -19.10 9.38 -0.03
C ARG A 326 -18.32 8.55 1.01
N ALA A 327 -17.30 7.82 0.58
CA ALA A 327 -16.42 7.08 1.48
C ALA A 327 -15.66 8.03 2.41
N ALA A 328 -15.09 9.12 1.88
CA ALA A 328 -14.38 10.12 2.66
C ALA A 328 -15.27 10.77 3.73
N TYR A 329 -16.51 11.15 3.39
CA TYR A 329 -17.46 11.65 4.40
C TYR A 329 -17.73 10.64 5.51
N ARG A 330 -17.92 9.36 5.17
CA ARG A 330 -18.14 8.32 6.19
C ARG A 330 -16.93 8.24 7.14
N VAL A 331 -15.73 8.13 6.59
CA VAL A 331 -14.50 8.00 7.38
C VAL A 331 -14.28 9.24 8.26
N VAL A 332 -14.33 10.45 7.70
CA VAL A 332 -14.03 11.69 8.46
C VAL A 332 -15.07 11.97 9.57
N THR A 333 -16.31 11.50 9.41
CA THR A 333 -17.38 11.74 10.39
C THR A 333 -17.54 10.63 11.42
N HIS A 334 -17.11 9.39 11.12
CA HIS A 334 -17.31 8.24 11.99
C HIS A 334 -16.00 7.66 12.51
N GLU A 335 -15.02 7.44 11.65
CA GLU A 335 -13.78 6.74 12.02
C GLU A 335 -12.70 7.71 12.51
N LEU A 336 -12.58 8.88 11.86
CA LEU A 336 -11.62 9.95 12.19
C LEU A 336 -12.30 11.15 12.90
N ALA A 337 -13.37 10.89 13.65
CA ALA A 337 -14.11 11.96 14.31
C ALA A 337 -13.28 12.61 15.42
N ALA A 338 -12.54 11.83 16.20
CA ALA A 338 -11.65 12.33 17.24
C ALA A 338 -10.55 13.28 16.68
N GLU A 339 -9.95 12.90 15.55
CA GLU A 339 -8.93 13.68 14.85
C GLU A 339 -9.51 15.00 14.29
N THR A 340 -10.74 14.96 13.77
CA THR A 340 -11.45 16.15 13.30
C THR A 340 -11.80 17.11 14.44
N GLU A 341 -12.21 16.58 15.59
CA GLU A 341 -12.48 17.40 16.79
C GLU A 341 -11.19 18.01 17.35
N LEU A 342 -10.06 17.30 17.29
CA LEU A 342 -8.75 17.85 17.65
C LEU A 342 -8.38 19.06 16.79
N LEU A 343 -8.54 18.94 15.46
CA LEU A 343 -8.32 20.06 14.53
C LEU A 343 -9.25 21.24 14.84
N THR A 344 -10.52 20.95 15.14
CA THR A 344 -11.50 21.98 15.50
C THR A 344 -11.11 22.73 16.77
N ARG A 345 -10.64 22.00 17.81
CA ARG A 345 -10.15 22.62 19.06
C ARG A 345 -8.93 23.49 18.81
N LEU A 346 -7.96 23.01 18.03
CA LEU A 346 -6.76 23.77 17.66
C LEU A 346 -7.13 25.06 16.91
N ALA A 347 -7.96 24.97 15.87
CA ALA A 347 -8.42 26.14 15.13
C ALA A 347 -9.15 27.14 16.05
N SER A 348 -10.01 26.65 16.94
CA SER A 348 -10.74 27.50 17.89
C SER A 348 -9.81 28.25 18.85
N ARG A 349 -8.76 27.59 19.36
CA ARG A 349 -7.75 28.24 20.22
C ARG A 349 -6.95 29.31 19.48
N ILE A 350 -6.54 29.03 18.24
CA ILE A 350 -5.80 29.99 17.42
C ILE A 350 -6.70 31.21 17.11
N CYS A 351 -7.94 30.98 16.70
CA CYS A 351 -8.92 32.05 16.47
C CYS A 351 -9.18 32.87 17.74
N ALA A 352 -9.23 32.24 18.92
CA ALA A 352 -9.43 32.93 20.19
C ALA A 352 -8.30 33.93 20.51
N GLY A 353 -7.08 33.69 19.99
CA GLY A 353 -5.94 34.59 20.15
C GLY A 353 -6.11 35.92 19.43
N ASP A 354 -6.76 35.94 18.27
CA ASP A 354 -6.83 37.10 17.36
C ASP A 354 -8.24 37.72 17.31
N PRO A 355 -8.44 38.98 17.74
CA PRO A 355 -9.73 39.66 17.64
C PRO A 355 -10.41 39.63 16.27
N ALA A 356 -9.65 39.57 15.18
CA ALA A 356 -10.21 39.46 13.83
C ALA A 356 -10.84 38.09 13.54
N LEU A 357 -10.49 37.06 14.32
CA LEU A 357 -10.90 35.66 14.12
C LEU A 357 -11.76 35.10 15.26
N ARG A 358 -11.85 35.81 16.40
CA ARG A 358 -12.52 35.35 17.62
C ARG A 358 -13.98 34.91 17.45
N ASP A 359 -14.70 35.48 16.48
CA ASP A 359 -16.13 35.23 16.26
C ASP A 359 -16.43 34.06 15.30
N HIS A 360 -15.44 33.21 15.00
CA HIS A 360 -15.69 31.95 14.28
C HIS A 360 -16.32 30.89 15.20
N ALA A 361 -17.55 30.48 14.87
CA ALA A 361 -18.24 29.43 15.61
C ALA A 361 -17.54 28.06 15.44
N PRO A 362 -17.37 27.25 16.51
CA PRO A 362 -16.71 25.94 16.43
C PRO A 362 -17.34 24.97 15.41
N TRP A 363 -18.66 25.02 15.23
CA TRP A 363 -19.34 24.18 14.25
C TRP A 363 -18.94 24.56 12.81
N ALA A 364 -18.72 25.84 12.52
CA ALA A 364 -18.32 26.32 11.20
C ALA A 364 -16.88 25.91 10.88
N LEU A 365 -15.96 26.03 11.86
CA LEU A 365 -14.59 25.53 11.76
C LEU A 365 -14.56 24.02 11.52
N ARG A 366 -15.35 23.24 12.26
CA ARG A 366 -15.46 21.79 12.06
C ARG A 366 -15.98 21.41 10.68
N THR A 367 -17.00 22.12 10.18
CA THR A 367 -17.50 21.90 8.82
C THR A 367 -16.43 22.24 7.80
N ALA A 368 -15.73 23.37 7.95
CA ALA A 368 -14.62 23.75 7.07
C ALA A 368 -13.48 22.72 7.05
N VAL A 369 -13.06 22.21 8.22
CA VAL A 369 -12.08 21.11 8.33
C VAL A 369 -12.52 19.89 7.53
N ARG A 370 -13.75 19.43 7.72
CA ARG A 370 -14.29 18.25 7.01
C ARG A 370 -14.35 18.50 5.50
N GLU A 371 -14.87 19.65 5.07
CA GLU A 371 -15.06 19.96 3.66
C GLU A 371 -13.73 20.10 2.90
N LEU A 372 -12.69 20.63 3.53
CA LEU A 372 -11.36 20.68 2.94
C LEU A 372 -10.71 19.29 2.92
N LEU A 373 -10.74 18.54 4.03
CA LEU A 373 -10.15 17.20 4.12
C LEU A 373 -10.69 16.24 3.04
N VAL A 374 -12.02 16.19 2.82
CA VAL A 374 -12.62 15.28 1.83
C VAL A 374 -12.33 15.68 0.37
N ARG A 375 -11.74 16.86 0.14
CA ARG A 375 -11.40 17.39 -1.19
C ARG A 375 -9.90 17.38 -1.49
N VAL A 376 -9.04 17.05 -0.53
CA VAL A 376 -7.60 16.94 -0.81
C VAL A 376 -7.38 15.87 -1.88
N PRO A 377 -6.78 16.21 -3.05
CA PRO A 377 -6.71 15.30 -4.18
C PRO A 377 -5.59 14.25 -4.05
N VAL A 378 -4.65 14.48 -3.13
CA VAL A 378 -3.49 13.63 -2.81
C VAL A 378 -3.60 13.10 -1.37
N TYR A 379 -2.63 12.29 -0.91
CA TYR A 379 -2.63 11.78 0.47
C TYR A 379 -2.52 12.93 1.48
N ARG A 380 -1.59 13.86 1.28
CA ARG A 380 -1.43 15.01 2.16
C ARG A 380 -0.80 16.20 1.47
N PRO A 381 -1.07 17.43 1.96
CA PRO A 381 -0.18 18.55 1.71
C PRO A 381 1.17 18.34 2.43
N TYR A 382 2.26 18.79 1.79
CA TYR A 382 3.59 18.84 2.39
C TYR A 382 3.93 20.29 2.75
N VAL A 383 3.63 20.65 4.00
CA VAL A 383 3.86 21.97 4.57
C VAL A 383 4.63 21.79 5.88
N THR A 384 5.72 22.53 6.04
CA THR A 384 6.44 22.61 7.31
C THR A 384 5.94 23.85 8.06
N ALA A 385 5.57 23.67 9.34
CA ALA A 385 5.15 24.80 10.16
C ALA A 385 6.26 25.85 10.28
N GLY A 386 5.95 27.12 9.98
CA GLY A 386 6.94 28.19 9.94
C GLY A 386 7.75 28.28 8.63
N GLY A 387 7.68 27.27 7.76
CA GLY A 387 8.29 27.28 6.43
C GLY A 387 7.43 27.96 5.36
N PRO A 388 7.99 28.24 4.16
CA PRO A 388 7.21 28.78 3.06
C PRO A 388 6.19 27.76 2.56
N CYS A 389 4.99 28.23 2.23
CA CYS A 389 4.00 27.41 1.51
C CYS A 389 4.51 27.17 0.08
N SER A 390 4.73 25.91 -0.29
CA SER A 390 5.11 25.55 -1.66
C SER A 390 3.92 25.62 -2.62
N ASP A 391 4.19 25.81 -3.91
CA ASP A 391 3.17 25.76 -4.97
C ASP A 391 2.44 24.42 -4.98
N ALA A 392 3.17 23.31 -4.70
CA ALA A 392 2.59 21.98 -4.59
C ALA A 392 1.59 21.88 -3.44
N ALA A 393 1.91 22.46 -2.27
CA ALA A 393 0.99 22.49 -1.14
C ALA A 393 -0.25 23.38 -1.44
N GLU A 394 -0.05 24.55 -2.06
CA GLU A 394 -1.16 25.41 -2.44
C GLU A 394 -2.09 24.76 -3.48
N ALA A 395 -1.54 23.99 -4.42
CA ALA A 395 -2.32 23.25 -5.41
C ALA A 395 -3.21 22.16 -4.79
N THR A 396 -2.88 21.64 -3.60
CA THR A 396 -3.76 20.66 -2.91
C THR A 396 -5.03 21.28 -2.32
N LEU A 397 -5.03 22.61 -2.13
CA LEU A 397 -6.13 23.39 -1.57
C LEU A 397 -6.33 24.66 -2.42
N ASP A 398 -6.56 24.43 -3.71
CA ASP A 398 -6.71 25.47 -4.73
C ASP A 398 -8.01 26.29 -4.59
N ALA A 399 -8.15 27.31 -5.44
CA ALA A 399 -9.32 28.21 -5.40
C ALA A 399 -10.64 27.48 -5.65
N THR A 400 -10.64 26.43 -6.49
CA THR A 400 -11.82 25.62 -6.79
C THR A 400 -12.23 24.81 -5.56
N THR A 401 -11.27 24.14 -4.91
CA THR A 401 -11.48 23.38 -3.68
C THR A 401 -12.07 24.24 -2.58
N VAL A 402 -11.52 25.45 -2.40
CA VAL A 402 -12.01 26.43 -1.42
C VAL A 402 -13.42 26.91 -1.77
N SER A 403 -13.68 27.24 -3.03
CA SER A 403 -15.01 27.66 -3.51
C SER A 403 -16.06 26.57 -3.24
N ASP A 404 -15.75 25.32 -3.58
CA ASP A 404 -16.65 24.19 -3.36
C ASP A 404 -16.86 23.87 -1.89
N ALA A 405 -15.86 24.09 -1.04
CA ALA A 405 -15.99 23.96 0.41
C ALA A 405 -16.84 25.08 1.00
N LYS A 406 -16.73 26.32 0.49
CA LYS A 406 -17.58 27.45 0.91
C LYS A 406 -19.04 27.27 0.50
N ALA A 407 -19.31 26.59 -0.61
CA ALA A 407 -20.65 26.39 -1.15
C ALA A 407 -21.60 25.61 -0.22
N VAL A 408 -21.09 24.92 0.82
CA VAL A 408 -21.96 24.23 1.80
C VAL A 408 -22.56 25.17 2.84
N PHE A 409 -22.05 26.40 2.95
CA PHE A 409 -22.51 27.39 3.91
C PHE A 409 -23.55 28.31 3.26
N ALA A 410 -24.65 28.56 3.96
CA ALA A 410 -25.67 29.50 3.51
C ALA A 410 -25.30 30.96 3.76
N VAL A 411 -24.52 31.22 4.83
CA VAL A 411 -24.10 32.55 5.26
C VAL A 411 -22.64 32.78 4.89
N ARG A 412 -22.35 33.91 4.25
CA ARG A 412 -21.01 34.25 3.75
C ARG A 412 -19.98 34.37 4.89
N GLU A 413 -20.39 34.96 6.00
CA GLU A 413 -19.57 35.16 7.19
C GLU A 413 -19.18 33.81 7.80
N GLU A 414 -20.08 32.84 7.84
CA GLU A 414 -19.77 31.47 8.29
C GLU A 414 -18.82 30.75 7.32
N ALA A 415 -19.01 30.96 6.01
CA ALA A 415 -18.14 30.40 4.97
C ALA A 415 -16.68 30.85 5.06
N SER A 416 -16.40 32.00 5.70
CA SER A 416 -15.02 32.47 5.90
C SER A 416 -14.20 31.55 6.82
N ALA A 417 -14.83 30.65 7.58
CA ALA A 417 -14.15 29.58 8.30
C ALA A 417 -13.31 28.68 7.38
N VAL A 418 -13.70 28.52 6.11
CA VAL A 418 -12.93 27.77 5.11
C VAL A 418 -11.58 28.44 4.83
N ASP A 419 -11.54 29.77 4.74
CA ASP A 419 -10.29 30.51 4.51
C ASP A 419 -9.35 30.35 5.70
N VAL A 420 -9.88 30.48 6.93
CA VAL A 420 -9.13 30.27 8.16
C VAL A 420 -8.51 28.87 8.20
N VAL A 421 -9.32 27.82 8.00
CA VAL A 421 -8.83 26.44 8.05
C VAL A 421 -7.81 26.18 6.94
N ARG A 422 -8.02 26.70 5.74
CA ARG A 422 -7.07 26.60 4.63
C ARG A 422 -5.73 27.24 5.01
N ASP A 423 -5.74 28.46 5.53
CA ASP A 423 -4.52 29.17 5.89
C ASP A 423 -3.82 28.54 7.09
N LEU A 424 -4.55 27.93 8.03
CA LEU A 424 -3.95 27.10 9.08
C LEU A 424 -3.28 25.84 8.50
N ALA A 425 -3.96 25.13 7.59
CA ALA A 425 -3.45 23.91 6.95
C ALA A 425 -2.22 24.18 6.06
N LEU A 426 -2.18 25.35 5.41
CA LEU A 426 -1.03 25.83 4.63
C LEU A 426 0.03 26.53 5.48
N GLY A 427 -0.14 26.55 6.80
CA GLY A 427 0.80 27.16 7.73
C GLY A 427 0.97 28.66 7.53
N ARG A 428 0.00 29.37 6.96
CA ARG A 428 -0.01 30.84 6.74
C ARG A 428 -0.58 31.62 7.91
N LEU A 429 -1.39 30.97 8.75
CA LEU A 429 -2.09 31.61 9.87
C LEU A 429 -1.66 31.05 11.24
N GLY A 430 -1.59 31.92 12.24
CA GLY A 430 -1.20 31.61 13.62
C GLY A 430 0.31 31.63 13.88
N ASP A 431 0.69 31.35 15.13
CA ASP A 431 2.06 31.24 15.60
C ASP A 431 2.20 30.11 16.66
N GLY A 432 3.45 29.82 17.03
CA GLY A 432 3.76 28.88 18.11
C GLY A 432 3.35 27.42 17.87
N ALA A 433 3.19 26.69 18.98
CA ALA A 433 2.97 25.24 19.00
C ALA A 433 1.60 24.82 18.44
N ASP A 434 0.55 25.62 18.65
CA ASP A 434 -0.79 25.30 18.14
C ASP A 434 -0.85 25.39 16.61
N ARG A 435 -0.19 26.36 15.98
CA ARG A 435 -0.04 26.41 14.51
C ARG A 435 0.70 25.18 13.99
N ALA A 436 1.83 24.83 14.62
CA ALA A 436 2.62 23.68 14.21
C ALA A 436 1.83 22.38 14.33
N ALA A 437 1.11 22.21 15.44
CA ALA A 437 0.22 21.09 15.66
C ALA A 437 -0.90 21.04 14.62
N PHE A 438 -1.60 22.16 14.33
CA PHE A 438 -2.67 22.15 13.34
C PHE A 438 -2.17 21.73 11.95
N CYS A 439 -1.06 22.33 11.50
CA CYS A 439 -0.47 22.04 10.19
C CYS A 439 -0.09 20.55 10.06
N ALA A 440 0.63 20.01 11.05
CA ALA A 440 1.02 18.61 11.08
C ALA A 440 -0.20 17.69 11.12
N ARG A 441 -1.15 17.98 12.00
CA ARG A 441 -2.34 17.16 12.23
C ARG A 441 -3.28 17.14 11.03
N PHE A 442 -3.45 18.26 10.34
CA PHE A 442 -4.27 18.30 9.12
C PHE A 442 -3.68 17.37 8.07
N ALA A 443 -2.37 17.42 7.87
CA ALA A 443 -1.68 16.61 6.87
C ALA A 443 -1.67 15.11 7.25
N GLN A 444 -1.45 14.78 8.53
CA GLN A 444 -1.52 13.40 9.04
C GLN A 444 -2.94 12.82 8.93
N THR A 445 -3.97 13.60 9.28
CA THR A 445 -5.38 13.19 9.15
C THR A 445 -5.79 13.05 7.69
N SER A 446 -5.31 13.93 6.80
CA SER A 446 -5.55 13.82 5.35
C SER A 446 -5.01 12.49 4.79
N SER A 447 -3.80 12.09 5.19
CA SER A 447 -3.19 10.83 4.73
C SER A 447 -4.01 9.62 5.17
N ALA A 448 -4.36 9.56 6.45
CA ALA A 448 -5.23 8.50 6.99
C ALA A 448 -6.61 8.46 6.31
N LEU A 449 -7.22 9.63 6.10
CA LEU A 449 -8.50 9.74 5.42
C LEU A 449 -8.42 9.17 4.00
N ARG A 450 -7.36 9.50 3.25
CA ARG A 450 -7.21 9.03 1.87
C ARG A 450 -7.09 7.51 1.81
N ALA A 451 -6.20 6.92 2.61
CA ALA A 451 -6.02 5.48 2.67
C ALA A 451 -7.33 4.76 3.02
N LYS A 452 -7.98 5.17 4.12
CA LYS A 452 -9.22 4.51 4.58
C LYS A 452 -10.41 4.72 3.64
N ALA A 453 -10.55 5.91 3.05
CA ALA A 453 -11.67 6.20 2.17
C ALA A 453 -11.51 5.61 0.76
N VAL A 454 -10.29 5.65 0.21
CA VAL A 454 -10.02 5.21 -1.15
C VAL A 454 -9.68 3.72 -1.18
N GLU A 455 -8.59 3.34 -0.53
CA GLU A 455 -8.05 1.99 -0.64
C GLU A 455 -8.91 0.95 0.08
N ASP A 456 -9.40 1.30 1.27
CA ASP A 456 -10.13 0.38 2.16
C ASP A 456 -11.64 0.62 2.16
N THR A 457 -12.16 1.40 1.21
CA THR A 457 -13.62 1.55 1.04
C THR A 457 -14.02 1.75 -0.41
N ALA A 458 -13.55 2.81 -1.09
CA ALA A 458 -13.98 3.09 -2.46
C ALA A 458 -13.55 2.00 -3.45
N TYR A 459 -12.35 1.42 -3.29
CA TYR A 459 -11.89 0.26 -4.06
C TYR A 459 -12.79 -0.97 -3.90
N TYR A 460 -13.47 -1.10 -2.76
CA TYR A 460 -14.40 -2.20 -2.51
C TYR A 460 -15.86 -1.88 -2.88
N ARG A 461 -16.12 -0.67 -3.42
CA ARG A 461 -17.44 -0.23 -3.90
C ARG A 461 -17.47 -0.04 -5.41
N TYR A 462 -16.42 0.52 -5.99
CA TYR A 462 -16.32 0.78 -7.42
C TYR A 462 -15.71 -0.44 -8.13
N LEU A 463 -16.56 -1.38 -8.55
CA LEU A 463 -16.14 -2.71 -8.99
C LEU A 463 -16.16 -3.01 -10.52
N PRO A 464 -16.18 -2.04 -11.47
CA PRO A 464 -16.16 -2.37 -12.91
C PRO A 464 -15.06 -3.34 -13.32
N LEU A 465 -13.82 -3.10 -12.86
CA LEU A 465 -12.64 -3.89 -13.17
C LEU A 465 -11.70 -3.94 -11.96
N VAL A 466 -11.80 -4.99 -11.15
CA VAL A 466 -11.13 -5.03 -9.83
C VAL A 466 -9.61 -5.21 -9.88
N SER A 467 -9.02 -5.42 -11.06
CA SER A 467 -7.56 -5.34 -11.25
C SER A 467 -7.02 -3.92 -11.14
N ALA A 468 -7.85 -2.89 -11.36
CA ALA A 468 -7.45 -1.49 -11.21
C ALA A 468 -7.60 -0.97 -9.78
N ASN A 469 -8.32 -1.71 -8.93
CA ASN A 469 -8.55 -1.40 -7.52
C ASN A 469 -7.37 -1.88 -6.68
N GLU A 470 -6.24 -1.23 -6.88
CA GLU A 470 -4.95 -1.56 -6.27
C GLU A 470 -4.31 -0.33 -5.63
N VAL A 471 -3.51 -0.51 -4.59
CA VAL A 471 -2.81 0.58 -3.88
C VAL A 471 -2.02 1.44 -4.88
N GLY A 472 -2.28 2.75 -4.87
CA GLY A 472 -1.71 3.71 -5.83
C GLY A 472 -2.40 3.77 -7.20
N GLY A 473 -3.43 2.95 -7.44
CA GLY A 473 -4.19 2.93 -8.69
C GLY A 473 -5.28 4.01 -8.78
N ASP A 474 -5.71 4.30 -10.01
CA ASP A 474 -6.89 5.11 -10.31
C ASP A 474 -7.95 4.29 -11.06
N PRO A 475 -8.89 3.63 -10.36
CA PRO A 475 -9.97 2.86 -10.99
C PRO A 475 -10.86 3.67 -11.93
N GLY A 476 -10.89 5.00 -11.80
CA GLY A 476 -11.60 5.87 -12.73
C GLY A 476 -10.95 5.94 -14.11
N HIS A 477 -9.63 5.72 -14.18
CA HIS A 477 -8.82 5.74 -15.40
C HIS A 477 -7.82 4.55 -15.37
N PRO A 478 -8.31 3.32 -15.58
CA PRO A 478 -7.54 2.12 -15.30
C PRO A 478 -6.48 1.77 -16.36
N ALA A 479 -6.54 2.39 -17.55
CA ALA A 479 -5.60 2.16 -18.63
C ALA A 479 -4.53 3.27 -18.71
N VAL A 480 -3.35 2.91 -19.22
CA VAL A 480 -2.23 3.83 -19.46
C VAL A 480 -1.76 3.65 -20.89
N GLU A 481 -1.68 4.74 -21.65
CA GLU A 481 -1.18 4.70 -23.02
C GLU A 481 0.34 4.46 -23.04
N PRO A 482 0.88 3.77 -24.07
CA PRO A 482 2.31 3.52 -24.19
C PRO A 482 3.17 4.79 -24.09
N GLU A 483 2.73 5.89 -24.70
CA GLU A 483 3.41 7.18 -24.65
C GLU A 483 3.52 7.73 -23.22
N ASP A 484 2.46 7.63 -22.42
CA ASP A 484 2.44 8.10 -21.04
C ASP A 484 3.37 7.26 -20.15
N PHE A 485 3.40 5.95 -20.37
CA PHE A 485 4.36 5.05 -19.72
C PHE A 485 5.81 5.39 -20.08
N HIS A 486 6.09 5.61 -21.37
CA HIS A 486 7.42 6.00 -21.83
C HIS A 486 7.85 7.36 -21.26
N ALA A 487 6.93 8.32 -21.17
CA ALA A 487 7.18 9.61 -20.53
C ALA A 487 7.46 9.46 -19.02
N PHE A 488 6.74 8.58 -18.34
CA PHE A 488 7.00 8.22 -16.95
C PHE A 488 8.40 7.62 -16.77
N CYS A 489 8.78 6.62 -17.56
CA CYS A 489 10.11 6.01 -17.50
C CYS A 489 11.23 7.01 -17.79
N THR A 490 11.02 7.92 -18.75
CA THR A 490 11.98 8.99 -19.07
C THR A 490 12.20 9.91 -17.88
N ARG A 491 11.13 10.27 -17.16
CA ARG A 491 11.24 11.07 -15.92
C ARG A 491 11.94 10.29 -14.81
N LEU A 492 11.62 9.01 -14.61
CA LEU A 492 12.32 8.18 -13.63
C LEU A 492 13.82 8.10 -13.91
N ALA A 493 14.22 7.82 -15.15
CA ALA A 493 15.64 7.76 -15.53
C ALA A 493 16.40 9.08 -15.32
N ARG A 494 15.71 10.22 -15.38
CA ARG A 494 16.29 11.55 -15.21
C ARG A 494 16.33 12.00 -13.75
N ASP A 495 15.21 11.86 -13.05
CA ASP A 495 14.97 12.52 -11.76
C ASP A 495 15.12 11.56 -10.58
N TRP A 496 14.75 10.30 -10.75
CA TRP A 496 14.70 9.30 -9.68
C TRP A 496 15.22 7.92 -10.15
N PRO A 497 16.43 7.82 -10.72
CA PRO A 497 16.87 6.58 -11.37
C PRO A 497 17.13 5.44 -10.39
N ALA A 498 17.25 5.75 -9.09
CA ALA A 498 17.44 4.80 -8.00
C ALA A 498 16.14 4.48 -7.22
N THR A 499 14.96 4.95 -7.66
CA THR A 499 13.68 4.67 -6.99
C THR A 499 13.37 3.18 -6.97
N GLY A 500 12.65 2.72 -5.94
CA GLY A 500 12.05 1.38 -5.96
C GLY A 500 10.92 1.28 -6.98
N THR A 501 10.74 0.10 -7.57
CA THR A 501 9.58 -0.25 -8.41
C THR A 501 8.99 -1.58 -7.94
N ALA A 502 7.67 -1.73 -7.93
CA ALA A 502 7.02 -2.96 -7.46
C ALA A 502 5.86 -3.38 -8.36
N LEU A 503 5.52 -4.67 -8.33
CA LEU A 503 4.31 -5.23 -8.95
C LEU A 503 3.40 -5.96 -7.96
N THR A 504 3.96 -6.50 -6.88
CA THR A 504 3.24 -7.14 -5.78
C THR A 504 3.97 -6.76 -4.51
N THR A 505 3.23 -6.51 -3.44
CA THR A 505 3.78 -6.27 -2.11
C THR A 505 2.93 -7.02 -1.08
N HIS A 506 3.31 -6.91 0.20
CA HIS A 506 2.52 -7.45 1.29
C HIS A 506 1.19 -6.69 1.52
N ASP A 507 1.00 -5.53 0.88
CA ASP A 507 -0.20 -4.69 1.01
C ASP A 507 -0.99 -4.52 -0.29
N THR A 508 -0.46 -4.98 -1.43
CA THR A 508 -1.27 -5.04 -2.66
C THR A 508 -2.52 -5.88 -2.42
N LYS A 509 -3.68 -5.36 -2.85
CA LYS A 509 -4.98 -6.00 -2.71
C LYS A 509 -5.03 -7.32 -3.49
N ARG A 510 -4.27 -7.44 -4.57
CA ARG A 510 -4.12 -8.66 -5.38
C ARG A 510 -2.70 -8.74 -5.95
N SER A 511 -2.13 -9.94 -6.03
CA SER A 511 -0.88 -10.20 -6.76
C SER A 511 -0.98 -9.83 -8.25
N ALA A 512 0.16 -9.51 -8.86
CA ALA A 512 0.24 -9.12 -10.27
C ALA A 512 -0.36 -10.15 -11.23
N ASP A 513 -0.20 -11.45 -10.97
CA ASP A 513 -0.75 -12.49 -11.84
C ASP A 513 -2.27 -12.64 -11.70
N VAL A 514 -2.83 -12.41 -10.50
CA VAL A 514 -4.29 -12.31 -10.33
C VAL A 514 -4.82 -11.08 -11.08
N ARG A 515 -4.12 -9.94 -10.99
CA ARG A 515 -4.51 -8.73 -11.73
C ARG A 515 -4.42 -8.92 -13.24
N ALA A 516 -3.41 -9.63 -13.75
CA ALA A 516 -3.31 -10.02 -15.15
C ALA A 516 -4.50 -10.90 -15.60
N GLY A 517 -4.88 -11.87 -14.77
CA GLY A 517 -6.04 -12.73 -14.99
C GLY A 517 -7.37 -11.97 -15.08
N ILE A 518 -7.50 -10.85 -14.38
CA ILE A 518 -8.71 -10.02 -14.36
C ILE A 518 -8.67 -8.94 -15.45
N ALA A 519 -7.52 -8.30 -15.66
CA ALA A 519 -7.35 -7.22 -16.63
C ALA A 519 -7.67 -7.66 -18.07
N VAL A 520 -7.44 -8.94 -18.41
CA VAL A 520 -7.81 -9.50 -19.72
C VAL A 520 -9.31 -9.37 -20.02
N LEU A 521 -10.17 -9.28 -19.00
CA LEU A 521 -11.62 -9.06 -19.18
C LEU A 521 -11.92 -7.75 -19.91
N SER A 522 -11.04 -6.73 -19.77
CA SER A 522 -11.14 -5.49 -20.53
C SER A 522 -10.99 -5.72 -22.05
N GLN A 523 -10.39 -6.82 -22.49
CA GLN A 523 -10.26 -7.14 -23.91
C GLN A 523 -11.45 -7.93 -24.47
N CYS A 524 -12.37 -8.39 -23.60
CA CYS A 524 -13.57 -9.14 -24.01
C CYS A 524 -14.82 -8.81 -23.16
N PRO A 525 -15.19 -7.52 -23.01
CA PRO A 525 -16.25 -7.07 -22.11
C PRO A 525 -17.60 -7.76 -22.34
N GLY A 526 -18.03 -7.90 -23.60
CA GLY A 526 -19.29 -8.56 -23.93
C GLY A 526 -19.31 -10.06 -23.61
N ARG A 527 -18.19 -10.77 -23.83
CA ARG A 527 -18.08 -12.20 -23.45
C ARG A 527 -18.15 -12.37 -21.94
N TRP A 528 -17.49 -11.48 -21.20
CA TRP A 528 -17.55 -11.45 -19.74
C TRP A 528 -18.98 -11.19 -19.24
N ALA A 529 -19.65 -10.16 -19.75
CA ALA A 529 -21.03 -9.85 -19.37
C ALA A 529 -21.99 -11.03 -19.67
N GLY A 530 -21.80 -11.70 -20.81
CA GLY A 530 -22.53 -12.92 -21.16
C GLY A 530 -22.34 -14.06 -20.16
N LEU A 531 -21.09 -14.29 -19.71
CA LEU A 531 -20.79 -15.27 -18.66
C LEU A 531 -21.51 -14.94 -17.36
N VAL A 532 -21.37 -13.71 -16.84
CA VAL A 532 -21.98 -13.31 -15.57
C VAL A 532 -23.50 -13.44 -15.63
N ALA A 533 -24.13 -13.03 -16.72
CA ALA A 533 -25.57 -13.20 -16.93
C ALA A 533 -25.98 -14.69 -16.96
N GLY A 534 -25.14 -15.56 -17.54
CA GLY A 534 -25.33 -17.02 -17.53
C GLY A 534 -25.23 -17.61 -16.13
N LEU A 535 -24.17 -17.25 -15.39
CA LEU A 535 -23.93 -17.70 -14.02
C LEU A 535 -25.06 -17.26 -13.08
N GLY A 536 -25.61 -16.06 -13.24
CA GLY A 536 -26.75 -15.58 -12.46
C GLY A 536 -28.02 -16.43 -12.61
N ARG A 537 -28.14 -17.27 -13.65
CA ARG A 537 -29.25 -18.22 -13.83
C ARG A 537 -28.98 -19.62 -13.29
N SER A 538 -27.70 -19.97 -13.11
CA SER A 538 -27.27 -21.35 -12.81
C SER A 538 -26.64 -21.51 -11.43
N ALA A 539 -26.10 -20.44 -10.85
CA ALA A 539 -25.51 -20.42 -9.52
C ALA A 539 -26.54 -20.05 -8.45
N GLN A 540 -26.18 -20.32 -7.19
CA GLN A 540 -26.89 -19.73 -6.04
C GLN A 540 -26.90 -18.20 -6.17
N ALA A 541 -28.02 -17.57 -5.80
CA ALA A 541 -28.13 -16.12 -5.83
C ALA A 541 -27.19 -15.49 -4.78
N ALA A 542 -26.42 -14.48 -5.20
CA ALA A 542 -25.65 -13.66 -4.28
C ALA A 542 -26.59 -12.79 -3.41
N PRO A 543 -26.18 -12.43 -2.17
CA PRO A 543 -26.96 -11.52 -1.33
C PRO A 543 -27.09 -10.11 -1.92
N ASP A 544 -26.12 -9.69 -2.75
CA ASP A 544 -26.23 -8.47 -3.55
C ASP A 544 -25.46 -8.59 -4.88
N PRO A 545 -25.86 -7.80 -5.91
CA PRO A 545 -25.23 -7.86 -7.24
C PRO A 545 -23.78 -7.38 -7.32
N GLN A 546 -23.34 -6.50 -6.41
CA GLN A 546 -21.96 -5.98 -6.43
C GLN A 546 -20.98 -7.05 -5.94
N LEU A 547 -21.34 -7.78 -4.89
CA LEU A 547 -20.61 -8.98 -4.46
C LEU A 547 -20.54 -10.01 -5.59
N ALA A 548 -21.67 -10.29 -6.28
CA ALA A 548 -21.67 -11.24 -7.39
C ALA A 548 -20.64 -10.85 -8.46
N TRP A 549 -20.65 -9.59 -8.89
CA TRP A 549 -19.75 -9.07 -9.91
C TRP A 549 -18.27 -9.19 -9.50
N GLN A 550 -17.93 -8.80 -8.27
CA GLN A 550 -16.55 -8.91 -7.76
C GLN A 550 -16.10 -10.36 -7.56
N ALA A 551 -16.97 -11.22 -7.03
CA ALA A 551 -16.64 -12.60 -6.74
C ALA A 551 -16.34 -13.39 -8.02
N TRP A 552 -17.11 -13.17 -9.09
CA TRP A 552 -16.84 -13.81 -10.37
C TRP A 552 -15.55 -13.31 -11.02
N GLN A 553 -15.24 -12.01 -10.95
CA GLN A 553 -13.93 -11.51 -11.43
C GLN A 553 -12.78 -12.17 -10.66
N THR A 554 -12.93 -12.26 -9.33
CA THR A 554 -11.94 -12.89 -8.45
C THR A 554 -11.76 -14.37 -8.80
N ALA A 555 -12.84 -15.11 -9.07
CA ALA A 555 -12.79 -16.52 -9.47
C ALA A 555 -12.06 -16.71 -10.82
N VAL A 556 -12.31 -15.84 -11.81
CA VAL A 556 -11.59 -15.88 -13.10
C VAL A 556 -10.11 -15.55 -12.91
N GLY A 557 -9.78 -14.48 -12.17
CA GLY A 557 -8.40 -14.11 -11.87
C GLY A 557 -7.63 -15.17 -11.10
N CYS A 558 -8.34 -16.01 -10.34
CA CYS A 558 -7.79 -17.09 -9.55
C CYS A 558 -8.03 -18.48 -10.15
N ALA A 559 -8.36 -18.59 -11.44
CA ALA A 559 -8.72 -19.86 -12.06
C ALA A 559 -7.61 -20.93 -11.94
N GLY A 560 -6.35 -20.49 -11.84
CA GLY A 560 -5.17 -21.33 -11.64
C GLY A 560 -4.88 -21.75 -10.20
N ILE A 561 -5.67 -21.33 -9.21
CA ILE A 561 -5.54 -21.86 -7.84
C ILE A 561 -5.96 -23.35 -7.85
N PRO A 562 -5.15 -24.26 -7.26
CA PRO A 562 -5.46 -25.69 -7.19
C PRO A 562 -6.83 -25.99 -6.57
N ALA A 563 -7.44 -27.09 -7.02
CA ALA A 563 -8.65 -27.60 -6.39
C ALA A 563 -8.39 -27.96 -4.92
N GLY A 564 -9.34 -27.69 -4.03
CA GLY A 564 -9.21 -27.88 -2.59
C GLY A 564 -8.66 -26.67 -1.83
N GLU A 565 -7.96 -25.75 -2.50
CA GLU A 565 -7.47 -24.51 -1.88
C GLU A 565 -8.42 -23.31 -2.08
N ARG A 566 -9.27 -23.35 -3.10
CA ARG A 566 -10.07 -22.19 -3.53
C ARG A 566 -11.01 -21.67 -2.45
N ALA A 567 -11.80 -22.54 -1.83
CA ALA A 567 -12.73 -22.15 -0.76
C ALA A 567 -12.00 -21.45 0.39
N ALA A 568 -10.92 -22.06 0.88
CA ALA A 568 -10.12 -21.54 1.99
C ALA A 568 -9.47 -20.17 1.71
N ARG A 569 -9.34 -19.77 0.44
CA ARG A 569 -8.67 -18.53 0.03
C ARG A 569 -9.63 -17.46 -0.46
N LEU A 570 -10.62 -17.82 -1.28
CA LEU A 570 -11.58 -16.86 -1.85
C LEU A 570 -12.63 -16.41 -0.83
N GLU A 571 -13.13 -17.30 0.02
CA GLU A 571 -14.16 -16.95 0.99
C GLU A 571 -13.67 -15.89 2.00
N PRO A 572 -12.53 -16.04 2.68
CA PRO A 572 -12.05 -15.01 3.61
C PRO A 572 -11.75 -13.68 2.90
N ALA A 573 -11.21 -13.72 1.67
CA ALA A 573 -10.90 -12.53 0.90
C ALA A 573 -12.17 -11.75 0.48
N LEU A 574 -13.24 -12.46 0.10
CA LEU A 574 -14.52 -11.85 -0.28
C LEU A 574 -15.33 -11.39 0.94
N LEU A 575 -15.27 -12.10 2.07
CA LEU A 575 -15.81 -11.62 3.35
C LEU A 575 -15.10 -10.34 3.81
N LYS A 576 -13.77 -10.28 3.70
CA LYS A 576 -13.01 -9.04 3.91
C LYS A 576 -13.51 -7.95 2.97
N ALA A 577 -13.65 -8.23 1.67
CA ALA A 577 -14.11 -7.26 0.70
C ALA A 577 -15.47 -6.62 1.04
N VAL A 578 -16.47 -7.42 1.45
CA VAL A 578 -17.79 -6.87 1.82
C VAL A 578 -17.75 -6.07 3.11
N ARG A 579 -16.88 -6.43 4.07
CA ARG A 579 -16.65 -5.65 5.30
C ARG A 579 -15.96 -4.31 5.04
N GLU A 580 -14.93 -4.29 4.18
CA GLU A 580 -14.28 -3.05 3.73
C GLU A 580 -15.26 -2.16 2.95
N SER A 581 -16.11 -2.75 2.10
CA SER A 581 -17.13 -2.00 1.37
C SER A 581 -18.05 -1.23 2.33
N GLY A 582 -18.36 -1.79 3.51
CA GLY A 582 -19.23 -1.16 4.49
C GLY A 582 -20.65 -0.85 3.98
N LEU A 583 -21.13 -1.56 2.96
CA LEU A 583 -22.45 -1.33 2.36
C LEU A 583 -23.56 -2.08 3.09
N PHE A 584 -23.30 -3.33 3.49
CA PHE A 584 -24.26 -4.23 4.15
C PHE A 584 -23.73 -4.82 5.46
N THR A 585 -22.42 -5.00 5.58
CA THR A 585 -21.71 -5.42 6.80
C THR A 585 -20.44 -4.58 6.95
N SER A 586 -19.84 -4.57 8.14
CA SER A 586 -18.55 -3.92 8.39
C SER A 586 -17.78 -4.62 9.50
N TRP A 587 -16.48 -4.33 9.62
CA TRP A 587 -15.64 -4.86 10.72
C TRP A 587 -16.19 -4.59 12.11
N THR A 588 -16.84 -3.44 12.28
CA THR A 588 -17.28 -2.95 13.59
C THR A 588 -18.75 -3.20 13.89
N GLU A 589 -19.55 -3.35 12.84
CA GLU A 589 -20.99 -3.58 12.87
C GLU A 589 -21.28 -4.71 11.87
N PRO A 590 -20.90 -5.97 12.23
CA PRO A 590 -21.09 -7.11 11.35
C PRO A 590 -22.57 -7.49 11.27
N ASP A 591 -23.05 -7.80 10.07
CA ASP A 591 -24.35 -8.44 9.85
C ASP A 591 -24.13 -9.95 9.63
N PRO A 592 -24.38 -10.80 10.64
CA PRO A 592 -24.10 -12.22 10.54
C PRO A 592 -25.05 -12.95 9.58
N VAL A 593 -26.22 -12.39 9.25
CA VAL A 593 -27.13 -12.98 8.26
C VAL A 593 -26.57 -12.75 6.86
N TYR A 594 -26.21 -11.51 6.55
CA TYR A 594 -25.61 -11.17 5.26
C TYR A 594 -24.28 -11.91 5.06
N GLU A 595 -23.42 -11.97 6.07
CA GLU A 595 -22.12 -12.67 5.97
C GLU A 595 -22.28 -14.17 5.69
N ARG A 596 -23.26 -14.84 6.32
CA ARG A 596 -23.57 -16.25 5.98
C ARG A 596 -24.05 -16.39 4.54
N MET A 597 -24.95 -15.52 4.08
CA MET A 597 -25.43 -15.56 2.68
C MET A 597 -24.28 -15.33 1.68
N ALA A 598 -23.33 -14.45 2.01
CA ALA A 598 -22.14 -14.22 1.21
C ALA A 598 -21.24 -15.46 1.17
N SER A 599 -20.93 -16.07 2.33
CA SER A 599 -20.18 -17.32 2.42
C SER A 599 -20.83 -18.46 1.62
N ASP A 600 -22.13 -18.68 1.81
CA ASP A 600 -22.87 -19.74 1.10
C ASP A 600 -22.81 -19.54 -0.42
N PHE A 601 -23.01 -18.30 -0.89
CA PHE A 601 -22.87 -17.94 -2.30
C PHE A 601 -21.47 -18.24 -2.83
N VAL A 602 -20.42 -17.81 -2.10
CA VAL A 602 -19.03 -18.01 -2.52
C VAL A 602 -18.69 -19.50 -2.59
N ALA A 603 -19.04 -20.28 -1.56
CA ALA A 603 -18.77 -21.71 -1.47
C ALA A 603 -19.49 -22.51 -2.58
N ALA A 604 -20.76 -22.19 -2.86
CA ALA A 604 -21.55 -22.90 -3.87
C ALA A 604 -21.24 -22.48 -5.32
N GLY A 605 -20.55 -21.35 -5.52
CA GLY A 605 -20.31 -20.77 -6.85
C GLY A 605 -18.85 -20.40 -7.09
N PRO A 606 -18.43 -19.14 -6.87
CA PRO A 606 -17.09 -18.63 -7.17
C PRO A 606 -15.92 -19.49 -6.69
N ALA A 607 -16.05 -20.14 -5.53
CA ALA A 607 -15.01 -20.96 -4.93
C ALA A 607 -15.26 -22.48 -5.08
N ALA A 608 -16.31 -22.89 -5.79
CA ALA A 608 -16.64 -24.29 -5.98
C ALA A 608 -15.55 -25.00 -6.80
N ASP A 609 -15.15 -26.19 -6.34
CA ASP A 609 -14.09 -26.97 -7.00
C ASP A 609 -14.57 -27.81 -8.18
N THR A 610 -15.86 -28.11 -8.23
CA THR A 610 -16.47 -28.99 -9.23
C THR A 610 -17.89 -28.51 -9.56
N GLY A 611 -18.51 -29.12 -10.57
CA GLY A 611 -19.90 -28.87 -10.94
C GLY A 611 -20.05 -27.86 -12.08
N PRO A 612 -21.30 -27.62 -12.53
CA PRO A 612 -21.59 -26.90 -13.77
C PRO A 612 -21.09 -25.45 -13.74
N VAL A 613 -21.18 -24.79 -12.58
CA VAL A 613 -20.70 -23.41 -12.42
C VAL A 613 -19.18 -23.33 -12.60
N ARG A 614 -18.44 -24.27 -12.01
CA ARG A 614 -16.99 -24.36 -12.19
C ARG A 614 -16.62 -24.62 -13.65
N SER A 615 -17.31 -25.55 -14.31
CA SER A 615 -17.08 -25.84 -15.74
C SER A 615 -17.28 -24.60 -16.62
N LEU A 616 -18.32 -23.79 -16.35
CA LEU A 616 -18.53 -22.54 -17.10
C LEU A 616 -17.38 -21.53 -16.91
N VAL A 617 -16.85 -21.40 -15.70
CA VAL A 617 -15.69 -20.52 -15.42
C VAL A 617 -14.44 -21.05 -16.11
N GLU A 618 -14.20 -22.36 -16.11
CA GLU A 618 -13.05 -22.99 -16.78
C GLU A 618 -13.14 -22.87 -18.30
N GLU A 619 -14.31 -23.13 -18.89
CA GLU A 619 -14.57 -22.97 -20.32
C GLU A 619 -14.36 -21.53 -20.78
N PHE A 620 -14.68 -20.56 -19.92
CA PHE A 620 -14.41 -19.15 -20.18
C PHE A 620 -12.92 -18.80 -20.05
N ALA A 621 -12.25 -19.28 -18.99
CA ALA A 621 -10.87 -18.93 -18.66
C ALA A 621 -9.83 -19.62 -19.56
N ALA A 622 -10.09 -20.85 -19.99
CA ALA A 622 -9.18 -21.65 -20.82
C ALA A 622 -8.70 -20.92 -22.10
N PRO A 623 -9.57 -20.34 -22.95
CA PRO A 623 -9.11 -19.60 -24.13
C PRO A 623 -8.39 -18.28 -23.79
N LEU A 624 -8.51 -17.78 -22.55
CA LEU A 624 -7.84 -16.56 -22.10
C LEU A 624 -6.44 -16.83 -21.54
N ALA A 625 -6.10 -18.08 -21.23
CA ALA A 625 -4.85 -18.43 -20.55
C ALA A 625 -3.60 -17.94 -21.28
N ALA A 626 -3.56 -18.04 -22.61
CA ALA A 626 -2.43 -17.54 -23.42
C ALA A 626 -2.27 -16.01 -23.32
N HIS A 627 -3.38 -15.28 -23.15
CA HIS A 627 -3.40 -13.82 -23.05
C HIS A 627 -3.05 -13.34 -21.64
N VAL A 628 -3.50 -14.06 -20.61
CA VAL A 628 -3.05 -13.85 -19.22
C VAL A 628 -1.55 -14.09 -19.13
N ARG A 629 -1.05 -15.18 -19.73
CA ARG A 629 0.39 -15.46 -19.82
C ARG A 629 1.15 -14.31 -20.50
N ALA A 630 0.66 -13.78 -21.62
CA ALA A 630 1.29 -12.66 -22.31
C ALA A 630 1.40 -11.42 -21.44
N GLN A 631 0.34 -11.10 -20.70
CA GLN A 631 0.33 -9.98 -19.76
C GLN A 631 1.26 -10.22 -18.56
N SER A 632 1.21 -11.40 -17.92
CA SER A 632 2.07 -11.73 -16.78
C SER A 632 3.56 -11.64 -17.13
N LEU A 633 3.97 -12.24 -18.26
CA LEU A 633 5.37 -12.18 -18.73
C LEU A 633 5.75 -10.75 -19.15
N GLY A 634 4.85 -10.04 -19.81
CA GLY A 634 5.06 -8.65 -20.23
C GLY A 634 5.27 -7.71 -19.06
N ALA A 635 4.38 -7.76 -18.06
CA ALA A 635 4.46 -6.95 -16.86
C ALA A 635 5.76 -7.23 -16.08
N ALA A 636 6.10 -8.51 -15.90
CA ALA A 636 7.35 -8.91 -15.25
C ALA A 636 8.58 -8.38 -15.99
N LEU A 637 8.66 -8.56 -17.32
CA LEU A 637 9.83 -8.09 -18.07
C LEU A 637 9.96 -6.56 -18.05
N VAL A 638 8.84 -5.84 -18.20
CA VAL A 638 8.82 -4.38 -18.10
C VAL A 638 9.32 -3.93 -16.72
N HIS A 639 8.76 -4.49 -15.64
CA HIS A 639 9.16 -4.17 -14.26
C HIS A 639 10.66 -4.39 -14.04
N LEU A 640 11.19 -5.52 -14.51
CA LEU A 640 12.58 -5.88 -14.31
C LEU A 640 13.55 -5.02 -15.14
N THR A 641 13.13 -4.41 -16.25
CA THR A 641 14.06 -3.76 -17.20
C THR A 641 13.87 -2.25 -17.36
N MET A 642 12.76 -1.71 -16.88
CA MET A 642 12.55 -0.25 -16.81
C MET A 642 13.53 0.44 -15.83
N PRO A 643 13.63 1.78 -15.86
CA PRO A 643 14.43 2.54 -14.87
C PRO A 643 13.94 2.33 -13.43
N GLY A 644 14.85 2.43 -12.47
CA GLY A 644 14.60 2.11 -11.06
C GLY A 644 15.12 0.74 -10.63
N VAL A 645 14.95 0.46 -9.34
CA VAL A 645 15.34 -0.77 -8.65
C VAL A 645 14.10 -1.66 -8.47
N PRO A 646 13.98 -2.78 -9.20
CA PRO A 646 12.84 -3.66 -9.05
C PRO A 646 12.90 -4.40 -7.70
N ASP A 647 11.81 -4.29 -6.94
CA ASP A 647 11.53 -5.06 -5.72
C ASP A 647 10.60 -6.23 -6.07
N LEU A 648 11.12 -7.46 -5.92
CA LEU A 648 10.36 -8.68 -6.11
C LEU A 648 9.79 -9.12 -4.77
N TYR A 649 8.49 -9.36 -4.71
CA TYR A 649 7.88 -9.97 -3.55
C TYR A 649 8.11 -11.47 -3.53
N GLN A 650 8.27 -12.04 -2.34
CA GLN A 650 8.51 -13.47 -2.17
C GLN A 650 7.56 -14.37 -3.01
N GLY A 651 8.14 -15.23 -3.83
CA GLY A 651 7.44 -16.18 -4.72
C GLY A 651 7.05 -15.61 -6.09
N THR A 652 7.20 -14.30 -6.33
CA THR A 652 6.76 -13.65 -7.58
C THR A 652 7.72 -13.79 -8.75
N GLU A 653 8.89 -14.39 -8.54
CA GLU A 653 9.75 -14.86 -9.62
C GLU A 653 9.04 -15.89 -10.51
N ARG A 654 7.96 -16.50 -10.01
CA ARG A 654 7.11 -17.48 -10.69
C ARG A 654 5.69 -16.94 -10.83
N ALA A 655 4.79 -17.74 -11.39
CA ALA A 655 3.36 -17.49 -11.25
C ALA A 655 2.98 -17.49 -9.75
N TYR A 656 2.48 -16.35 -9.26
CA TYR A 656 2.12 -16.13 -7.88
C TYR A 656 0.69 -15.61 -7.80
N LEU A 657 -0.24 -16.51 -7.48
CA LEU A 657 -1.63 -16.17 -7.27
C LEU A 657 -1.86 -15.94 -5.78
N ALA A 658 -2.01 -14.68 -5.37
CA ALA A 658 -2.40 -14.27 -4.04
C ALA A 658 -3.42 -13.12 -4.06
N LEU A 659 -4.31 -13.15 -3.08
CA LEU A 659 -5.30 -12.13 -2.75
C LEU A 659 -4.81 -11.25 -1.60
N VAL A 660 -5.65 -10.33 -1.15
CA VAL A 660 -5.34 -9.37 -0.08
C VAL A 660 -4.89 -10.08 1.21
N ASP A 661 -4.06 -9.40 1.99
CA ASP A 661 -3.66 -9.79 3.35
C ASP A 661 -4.83 -10.40 4.14
N PRO A 662 -4.66 -11.60 4.75
CA PRO A 662 -3.40 -12.34 4.96
C PRO A 662 -3.02 -13.35 3.86
N ASP A 663 -3.74 -13.46 2.74
CA ASP A 663 -3.47 -14.49 1.73
C ASP A 663 -2.12 -14.28 1.01
N ASN A 664 -1.71 -13.03 0.82
CA ASN A 664 -0.38 -12.65 0.31
C ASN A 664 0.75 -12.76 1.36
N ARG A 665 0.46 -13.11 2.62
CA ARG A 665 1.47 -13.23 3.71
C ARG A 665 1.78 -14.67 4.10
N ARG A 666 1.51 -15.63 3.21
CA ARG A 666 1.93 -17.02 3.39
C ARG A 666 3.47 -17.09 3.47
N PRO A 667 4.04 -17.91 4.36
CA PRO A 667 5.49 -18.01 4.51
C PRO A 667 6.17 -18.36 3.18
N PHE A 668 7.38 -17.84 2.97
CA PHE A 668 8.15 -18.14 1.78
C PHE A 668 8.50 -19.64 1.74
N ALA A 669 8.41 -20.23 0.55
CA ALA A 669 8.81 -21.60 0.29
C ALA A 669 9.65 -21.63 -0.99
N GLU A 670 10.87 -22.15 -0.87
CA GLU A 670 11.73 -22.42 -2.02
C GLU A 670 11.04 -23.39 -2.99
N PRO A 671 11.17 -23.23 -4.32
CA PRO A 671 10.69 -24.23 -5.25
C PRO A 671 11.33 -25.59 -4.99
N SER A 672 10.54 -26.67 -5.10
CA SER A 672 11.12 -28.01 -5.19
C SER A 672 12.05 -28.08 -6.41
N PRO A 673 13.23 -28.72 -6.31
CA PRO A 673 14.08 -29.01 -7.47
C PRO A 673 13.36 -29.81 -8.56
N ASP A 674 12.32 -30.57 -8.19
CA ASP A 674 11.50 -31.38 -9.11
C ASP A 674 10.30 -30.61 -9.69
N ALA A 675 10.14 -29.31 -9.38
CA ALA A 675 9.05 -28.52 -9.90
C ALA A 675 9.14 -28.38 -11.44
N PRO A 676 8.00 -28.42 -12.16
CA PRO A 676 8.00 -28.18 -13.61
C PRO A 676 8.67 -26.85 -13.96
N ALA A 677 9.33 -26.80 -15.11
CA ALA A 677 9.95 -25.57 -15.61
C ALA A 677 8.90 -24.46 -15.72
N ASP A 678 9.11 -23.37 -14.97
CA ASP A 678 8.26 -22.19 -15.00
C ASP A 678 8.91 -21.13 -15.91
N GLU A 679 8.17 -20.72 -16.94
CA GLU A 679 8.69 -19.78 -17.93
C GLU A 679 8.97 -18.40 -17.33
N LYS A 680 8.13 -17.95 -16.39
CA LYS A 680 8.29 -16.67 -15.72
C LYS A 680 9.52 -16.70 -14.81
N ALA A 681 9.83 -17.82 -14.17
CA ALA A 681 11.07 -18.03 -13.41
C ALA A 681 12.31 -17.92 -14.29
N GLY A 682 12.30 -18.55 -15.47
CA GLY A 682 13.37 -18.44 -16.45
C GLY A 682 13.59 -17.00 -16.93
N LEU A 683 12.51 -16.29 -17.27
CA LEU A 683 12.54 -14.88 -17.65
C LEU A 683 13.08 -13.99 -16.53
N THR A 684 12.57 -14.18 -15.31
CA THR A 684 12.94 -13.39 -14.13
C THR A 684 14.43 -13.55 -13.84
N ALA A 685 14.93 -14.79 -13.81
CA ALA A 685 16.34 -15.07 -13.58
C ALA A 685 17.23 -14.48 -14.68
N ALA A 686 16.82 -14.57 -15.96
CA ALA A 686 17.57 -13.99 -17.07
C ALA A 686 17.69 -12.46 -16.96
N ALA A 687 16.57 -11.77 -16.67
CA ALA A 687 16.56 -10.31 -16.54
C ALA A 687 17.36 -9.85 -15.31
N LEU A 688 17.20 -10.52 -14.15
CA LEU A 688 17.93 -10.18 -12.92
C LEU A 688 19.44 -10.40 -13.05
N ARG A 689 19.86 -11.53 -13.63
CA ARG A 689 21.29 -11.80 -13.90
C ARG A 689 21.86 -10.76 -14.87
N LEU A 690 21.14 -10.40 -15.93
CA LEU A 690 21.57 -9.34 -16.84
C LEU A 690 21.76 -8.00 -16.11
N ARG A 691 20.86 -7.63 -15.19
CA ARG A 691 21.02 -6.41 -14.37
C ARG A 691 22.26 -6.47 -13.49
N ARG A 692 22.54 -7.63 -12.89
CA ARG A 692 23.72 -7.85 -12.05
C ARG A 692 25.02 -7.82 -12.86
N GLU A 693 25.00 -8.32 -14.10
CA GLU A 693 26.15 -8.33 -15.02
C GLU A 693 26.42 -6.96 -15.65
N ARG A 694 25.37 -6.17 -15.92
CA ARG A 694 25.46 -4.83 -16.54
C ARG A 694 24.85 -3.73 -15.67
N PRO A 695 25.35 -3.49 -14.44
CA PRO A 695 24.75 -2.52 -13.52
C PRO A 695 24.72 -1.08 -14.08
N ALA A 696 25.70 -0.69 -14.90
CA ALA A 696 25.73 0.63 -15.54
C ALA A 696 24.59 0.86 -16.55
N VAL A 697 24.05 -0.21 -17.15
CA VAL A 697 22.94 -0.13 -18.12
C VAL A 697 21.61 0.16 -17.42
N PHE A 698 21.42 -0.38 -16.22
CA PHE A 698 20.15 -0.33 -15.49
C PHE A 698 20.12 0.66 -14.33
N GLY A 699 21.28 0.95 -13.73
CA GLY A 699 21.44 1.83 -12.58
C GLY A 699 21.38 3.31 -12.95
N GLU A 700 21.95 4.16 -12.07
CA GLU A 700 21.79 5.62 -12.11
C GLU A 700 22.32 6.30 -13.38
N SER A 701 23.35 5.73 -14.01
CA SER A 701 23.91 6.22 -15.28
C SER A 701 23.14 5.72 -16.52
N GLY A 702 22.20 4.79 -16.34
CA GLY A 702 21.58 4.07 -17.43
C GLY A 702 20.50 4.90 -18.14
N THR A 703 20.62 5.09 -19.45
CA THR A 703 19.64 5.87 -20.22
C THR A 703 18.40 5.05 -20.57
N TYR A 704 17.32 5.74 -20.98
CA TYR A 704 16.07 5.14 -21.43
C TYR A 704 15.65 5.76 -22.76
N ALA A 705 15.40 4.93 -23.77
CA ALA A 705 14.92 5.36 -25.08
C ALA A 705 13.71 4.51 -25.52
N PRO A 706 12.51 5.10 -25.73
CA PRO A 706 11.38 4.40 -26.32
C PRO A 706 11.70 3.90 -27.74
N LEU A 707 11.26 2.70 -28.09
CA LEU A 707 11.34 2.16 -29.45
C LEU A 707 9.94 2.05 -30.04
N ARG A 708 9.78 2.44 -31.30
CA ARG A 708 8.49 2.44 -31.98
C ARG A 708 8.39 1.29 -32.97
N ALA A 709 7.32 0.52 -32.87
CA ALA A 709 6.91 -0.38 -33.92
C ALA A 709 6.19 0.38 -35.05
N SER A 710 6.23 -0.16 -36.26
CA SER A 710 5.53 0.35 -37.44
C SER A 710 4.74 -0.76 -38.11
N GLY A 711 3.54 -0.44 -38.61
CA GLY A 711 2.63 -1.39 -39.24
C GLY A 711 1.26 -1.50 -38.55
N PRO A 712 0.36 -2.37 -39.07
CA PRO A 712 -1.05 -2.40 -38.67
C PRO A 712 -1.32 -2.79 -37.22
N ALA A 713 -0.36 -3.43 -36.52
CA ALA A 713 -0.49 -3.87 -35.14
C ALA A 713 0.53 -3.19 -34.20
N ALA A 714 1.12 -2.07 -34.61
CA ALA A 714 2.17 -1.38 -33.85
C ALA A 714 1.78 -1.06 -32.39
N ALA A 715 0.52 -0.69 -32.14
CA ALA A 715 0.01 -0.35 -30.81
C ALA A 715 0.00 -1.53 -29.80
N HIS A 716 0.18 -2.76 -30.28
CA HIS A 716 0.31 -3.96 -29.45
C HIS A 716 1.76 -4.27 -29.03
N CYS A 717 2.75 -3.62 -29.63
CA CYS A 717 4.16 -3.80 -29.27
C CYS A 717 4.63 -2.59 -28.45
N VAL A 718 4.97 -2.83 -27.18
CA VAL A 718 5.64 -1.83 -26.33
C VAL A 718 7.10 -2.22 -26.24
N ALA A 719 7.99 -1.30 -26.60
CA ALA A 719 9.42 -1.57 -26.59
C ALA A 719 10.25 -0.36 -26.16
N PHE A 720 11.40 -0.62 -25.54
CA PHE A 720 12.36 0.40 -25.15
C PHE A 720 13.77 -0.16 -25.10
N CYS A 721 14.75 0.73 -25.20
CA CYS A 721 16.16 0.44 -25.07
C CYS A 721 16.75 1.08 -23.81
N ARG A 722 17.55 0.32 -23.06
CA ARG A 722 18.39 0.81 -21.97
C ARG A 722 19.81 0.97 -22.46
N SER A 723 20.34 2.18 -22.32
CA SER A 723 21.75 2.53 -22.60
C SER A 723 22.27 2.15 -23.99
N GLY A 724 21.39 1.98 -24.99
CA GLY A 724 21.79 1.53 -26.33
C GLY A 724 22.29 0.08 -26.40
N GLU A 725 22.08 -0.71 -25.33
CA GLU A 725 22.68 -2.03 -25.16
C GLU A 725 21.67 -3.15 -24.91
N VAL A 726 20.52 -2.83 -24.32
CA VAL A 726 19.49 -3.82 -23.97
C VAL A 726 18.16 -3.34 -24.50
N VAL A 727 17.45 -4.19 -25.24
CA VAL A 727 16.10 -3.91 -25.74
C VAL A 727 15.11 -4.83 -25.04
N THR A 728 14.07 -4.22 -24.47
CA THR A 728 12.88 -4.92 -23.97
C THR A 728 11.75 -4.71 -24.97
N ALA A 729 11.08 -5.77 -25.36
CA ALA A 729 9.86 -5.71 -26.17
C ALA A 729 8.80 -6.66 -25.60
N VAL A 730 7.56 -6.19 -25.48
CA VAL A 730 6.43 -6.96 -24.93
C VAL A 730 5.16 -6.80 -25.75
N THR A 731 4.30 -7.81 -25.70
CA THR A 731 2.97 -7.79 -26.31
C THR A 731 1.93 -7.26 -25.31
N ARG A 732 1.25 -6.17 -25.64
CA ARG A 732 0.05 -5.70 -24.90
C ARG A 732 -1.22 -5.99 -25.67
N LEU A 733 -2.33 -6.12 -24.92
CA LEU A 733 -3.66 -6.38 -25.46
C LEU A 733 -3.69 -7.57 -26.44
N SER A 734 -3.09 -8.69 -26.03
CA SER A 734 -2.84 -9.84 -26.90
C SER A 734 -4.10 -10.52 -27.44
N LEU A 735 -5.25 -10.42 -26.74
CA LEU A 735 -6.51 -10.95 -27.24
C LEU A 735 -7.03 -10.10 -28.40
N ARG A 736 -7.01 -8.77 -28.25
CA ARG A 736 -7.35 -7.83 -29.33
C ARG A 736 -6.43 -8.01 -30.54
N LEU A 737 -5.14 -8.21 -30.30
CA LEU A 737 -4.18 -8.52 -31.35
C LEU A 737 -4.60 -9.78 -32.13
N ALA A 738 -4.89 -10.87 -31.42
CA ALA A 738 -5.31 -12.13 -32.02
C ALA A 738 -6.62 -11.97 -32.83
N GLU A 739 -7.62 -11.29 -32.28
CA GLU A 739 -8.89 -10.99 -32.95
C GLU A 739 -8.71 -10.13 -34.21
N SER A 740 -7.69 -9.26 -34.25
CA SER A 740 -7.37 -8.42 -35.40
C SER A 740 -6.57 -9.13 -36.51
N GLY A 741 -6.23 -10.41 -36.32
CA GLY A 741 -5.45 -11.20 -37.28
C GLY A 741 -3.93 -11.20 -37.02
N GLY A 742 -3.50 -10.89 -35.80
CA GLY A 742 -2.10 -10.96 -35.38
C GLY A 742 -1.23 -9.78 -35.87
N TRP A 743 0.09 -10.02 -35.95
CA TRP A 743 1.09 -8.96 -36.17
C TRP A 743 1.10 -8.34 -37.57
N ARG A 744 0.59 -9.01 -38.61
CA ARG A 744 0.32 -8.42 -39.95
C ARG A 744 1.47 -7.58 -40.54
N GLY A 745 2.70 -8.11 -40.51
CA GLY A 745 3.89 -7.43 -41.06
C GLY A 745 4.36 -6.22 -40.25
N THR A 746 3.95 -6.13 -38.99
CA THR A 746 4.43 -5.10 -38.05
C THR A 746 5.90 -5.34 -37.73
N ARG A 747 6.71 -4.28 -37.78
CA ARG A 747 8.15 -4.31 -37.56
C ARG A 747 8.54 -3.42 -36.38
N LEU A 748 9.56 -3.82 -35.63
CA LEU A 748 10.18 -3.01 -34.58
C LEU A 748 11.52 -2.46 -35.08
N ALA A 749 11.71 -1.15 -34.99
CA ALA A 749 13.02 -0.55 -35.22
C ALA A 749 13.95 -0.84 -34.04
N LEU A 750 15.12 -1.41 -34.33
CA LEU A 750 16.19 -1.64 -33.35
C LEU A 750 17.13 -0.41 -33.31
N PRO A 751 17.88 -0.20 -32.21
CA PRO A 751 18.69 1.01 -32.03
C PRO A 751 19.75 1.24 -33.12
N ASP A 752 20.31 0.17 -33.69
CA ASP A 752 21.31 0.21 -34.76
C ASP A 752 21.30 -1.08 -35.61
N GLU A 753 22.14 -1.12 -36.64
CA GLU A 753 22.33 -2.28 -37.52
C GLU A 753 23.16 -3.43 -36.91
N GLY A 754 23.52 -3.33 -35.63
CA GLY A 754 24.29 -4.34 -34.92
C GLY A 754 23.56 -5.68 -34.77
N VAL A 755 24.26 -6.66 -34.19
CA VAL A 755 23.70 -7.97 -33.85
C VAL A 755 23.03 -7.88 -32.48
N TRP A 756 21.75 -8.23 -32.43
CA TRP A 756 20.95 -8.24 -31.21
C TRP A 756 20.57 -9.68 -30.87
N ARG A 757 21.11 -10.21 -29.77
CA ARG A 757 20.87 -11.58 -29.32
C ARG A 757 19.68 -11.66 -28.38
N ASP A 758 18.77 -12.60 -28.59
CA ASP A 758 17.66 -12.85 -27.67
C ASP A 758 18.13 -13.72 -26.49
N LEU A 759 18.12 -13.15 -25.28
CA LEU A 759 18.49 -13.89 -24.07
C LEU A 759 17.47 -14.93 -23.63
N LEU A 760 16.21 -14.74 -23.99
CA LEU A 760 15.17 -15.69 -23.61
C LEU A 760 15.16 -16.89 -24.57
N THR A 761 15.57 -16.68 -25.82
CA THR A 761 15.57 -17.70 -26.88
C THR A 761 17.00 -17.98 -27.39
N PRO A 762 17.72 -18.95 -26.80
CA PRO A 762 19.11 -19.23 -27.15
C PRO A 762 19.32 -19.43 -28.66
N GLY A 763 20.31 -18.74 -29.22
CA GLY A 763 20.70 -18.84 -30.63
C GLY A 763 19.88 -17.98 -31.60
N ARG A 764 18.86 -17.26 -31.12
CA ARG A 764 18.10 -16.30 -31.94
C ARG A 764 18.81 -14.93 -31.96
N GLU A 765 19.06 -14.42 -33.15
CA GLU A 765 19.71 -13.13 -33.36
C GLU A 765 18.94 -12.30 -34.40
N PHE A 766 18.93 -10.98 -34.24
CA PHE A 766 18.34 -10.02 -35.17
C PHE A 766 19.44 -9.08 -35.69
N THR A 767 19.42 -8.79 -36.99
CA THR A 767 20.40 -7.93 -37.68
C THR A 767 19.69 -6.97 -38.64
N GLY A 768 20.36 -5.90 -39.07
CA GLY A 768 19.83 -4.99 -40.10
C GLY A 768 18.87 -3.92 -39.58
N GLY A 769 18.92 -3.58 -38.28
CA GLY A 769 18.24 -2.41 -37.72
C GLY A 769 16.72 -2.50 -37.58
N THR A 770 16.10 -3.59 -38.05
CA THR A 770 14.66 -3.84 -37.90
C THR A 770 14.38 -5.32 -37.65
N ALA A 771 13.38 -5.62 -36.83
CA ALA A 771 12.91 -6.98 -36.56
C ALA A 771 11.42 -7.11 -36.92
N GLU A 772 11.04 -8.19 -37.61
CA GLU A 772 9.63 -8.55 -37.77
C GLU A 772 9.07 -8.96 -36.41
N VAL A 773 8.01 -8.30 -35.95
CA VAL A 773 7.49 -8.52 -34.59
C VAL A 773 6.90 -9.94 -34.44
N ALA A 774 6.37 -10.51 -35.53
CA ALA A 774 5.92 -11.89 -35.55
C ALA A 774 7.07 -12.89 -35.29
N GLU A 775 8.27 -12.62 -35.80
CA GLU A 775 9.46 -13.45 -35.57
C GLU A 775 10.01 -13.19 -34.16
N LEU A 776 10.04 -11.92 -33.73
CA LEU A 776 10.45 -11.51 -32.39
C LEU A 776 9.67 -12.26 -31.30
N PHE A 777 8.36 -12.39 -31.47
CA PHE A 777 7.47 -13.04 -30.50
C PHE A 777 7.00 -14.45 -30.90
N ALA A 778 7.74 -15.14 -31.78
CA ALA A 778 7.32 -16.45 -32.28
C ALA A 778 7.18 -17.51 -31.18
N ASP A 779 8.09 -17.51 -30.18
CA ASP A 779 8.11 -18.51 -29.11
C ASP A 779 7.45 -17.97 -27.83
N ARG A 780 7.60 -16.67 -27.59
CA ARG A 780 7.17 -15.98 -26.38
C ARG A 780 6.56 -14.62 -26.71
N PRO A 781 5.58 -14.14 -25.94
CA PRO A 781 4.96 -12.83 -26.14
C PRO A 781 5.85 -11.65 -25.72
N VAL A 782 7.12 -11.92 -25.41
CA VAL A 782 8.11 -10.99 -24.87
C VAL A 782 9.49 -11.34 -25.42
N ALA A 783 10.38 -10.36 -25.51
CA ALA A 783 11.77 -10.52 -25.92
C ALA A 783 12.68 -9.60 -25.11
N LEU A 784 13.85 -10.13 -24.73
CA LEU A 784 14.93 -9.39 -24.07
C LEU A 784 16.18 -9.52 -24.92
N LEU A 785 16.48 -8.50 -25.70
CA LEU A 785 17.61 -8.50 -26.61
C LEU A 785 18.80 -7.79 -25.98
N VAL A 786 19.99 -8.33 -26.20
CA VAL A 786 21.25 -7.73 -25.77
C VAL A 786 22.15 -7.53 -26.98
N ARG A 787 22.79 -6.36 -27.03
CA ARG A 787 23.78 -6.03 -28.05
C ARG A 787 24.98 -7.00 -27.94
N GLY A 788 25.23 -7.70 -29.04
CA GLY A 788 26.13 -8.85 -29.16
C GLY A 788 27.62 -8.54 -29.20
#